data_AF-A0A7X6V9Z5-F1
#
_entry.id   AF-A0A7X6V9Z5-F1
#
_cell.length_a   1.000
_cell.length_b   1.000
_cell.length_c   1.000
_cell.angle_alpha   90.00
_cell.angle_beta   90.00
_cell.angle_gamma   90.00
#
_symmetry.space_group_name_H-M   'P 1'
#
loop_
_entity.id
_entity.type
_entity.pdbx_description
1 polymer ?
#
loop_
_entity_poly.entity_id
_entity_poly.type
_entity_poly.pdbx_seq_one_letter_code
_entity_poly.pdbx_strand_id
1 'polypeptide(L)'
;MKIIKQCTLFLLSLLALQASALEISLEANGIHLKTDDPVGTVRLSYPMIFKEGANPHGPSSVYVTNHTANLEFANGAKAVLKIGEGGVLSLQSTALPDGAMKVSHSFTVPVGNFLGKVKWSIDGSDAKDFPDQKTAGGFISRGDALRIALSAGGSGGVAIKLPYGYQELQDQREWNTQNFKWVSYSHLPREGVYTYSITTSDGAPAALGAAKISSTEDIYVPYPAAVEELWPGRGPIRTFGWQEGIRRRYYENRIKDENSIVFVGDSLTENWRNVKDAFPEYKVANRGVGGDTSRGVLFRLPHDVVPLVPQIVFLCVGGNDLTAHGNPEHTIYNVEEMIAILNRFNSKMPIVISTVPPSSNPDAPLKPGAREAVNEGLKALPAKYKNVVVYDFSADCMDADGQQNLALFSADRLHIGPEGYKVWGRGLRKVLEKILAPTGNTPPRKIDLSKFELIWQDEFDGNELDSTKWDMPIHIRQGSSRWHPRYVSVADGELTIRVVKTDDPKYRYDSAGIRTSKGYDPENYLFSYKYGYIEARLKLPVHVRSDYWVGFWLIAGDVVPGRNDDTRIGTEIDILETFDMWNLGSMKHTLHWGGYGKKHNAGGYPSGPHLELLDGEFHTYGLYWDEERYVFFIDGKAVCETDAIGLGGTKGKDGTPLTKSQGTCRNPAYIKLSVEAAPWCGPSHLWEKNMPVEDKLVADYIRVYKGTLEK
;
A
#
# COMPACT_ATOMS: atom_id res chain seq x y z
N MET A 1 75.75 2.26 37.48
CA MET A 1 74.64 2.38 36.51
C MET A 1 74.82 1.28 35.47
N LYS A 2 74.40 0.03 35.71
CA LYS A 2 73.05 -0.56 35.55
C LYS A 2 72.43 -0.43 34.14
N ILE A 3 72.29 -1.60 33.49
CA ILE A 3 71.28 -2.06 32.50
C ILE A 3 71.66 -1.84 31.02
N ILE A 4 72.36 -2.80 30.38
CA ILE A 4 71.88 -3.92 29.48
C ILE A 4 71.49 -3.39 28.08
N LYS A 5 72.40 -3.38 27.09
CA LYS A 5 72.71 -4.40 26.05
C LYS A 5 71.50 -5.08 25.37
N GLN A 6 71.46 -4.90 24.03
CA GLN A 6 70.88 -5.75 22.98
C GLN A 6 69.35 -5.84 22.89
N CYS A 7 68.78 -5.21 21.85
CA CYS A 7 68.22 -5.93 20.70
C CYS A 7 67.64 -4.95 19.67
N THR A 8 68.44 -4.66 18.67
CA THR A 8 68.01 -4.24 17.34
C THR A 8 67.46 -5.47 16.64
N LEU A 9 66.14 -5.69 16.62
CA LEU A 9 65.35 -6.37 15.57
C LEU A 9 63.90 -6.60 16.06
N PHE A 10 62.93 -6.45 15.14
CA PHE A 10 61.48 -6.69 15.27
C PHE A 10 60.65 -5.69 16.08
N LEU A 11 60.25 -4.58 15.43
CA LEU A 11 58.82 -4.24 15.27
C LEU A 11 58.69 -3.18 14.18
N LEU A 12 59.03 -3.60 12.96
CA LEU A 12 58.74 -2.92 11.72
C LEU A 12 57.82 -3.86 10.92
N SER A 13 56.57 -3.98 11.37
CA SER A 13 55.45 -4.53 10.61
C SER A 13 54.16 -4.32 11.41
N LEU A 14 53.09 -3.90 10.71
CA LEU A 14 51.75 -3.55 11.20
C LEU A 14 51.48 -2.07 11.53
N LEU A 15 52.04 -1.15 10.74
CA LEU A 15 51.12 -0.26 10.04
C LEU A 15 50.47 -1.14 8.97
N ALA A 16 49.31 -1.72 9.30
CA ALA A 16 48.42 -2.19 8.27
C ALA A 16 48.20 -0.98 7.36
N LEU A 17 48.65 -1.04 6.11
CA LEU A 17 48.05 -0.22 5.07
C LEU A 17 46.55 -0.35 5.31
N GLN A 18 45.86 0.77 5.56
CA GLN A 18 44.41 0.78 5.40
C GLN A 18 44.19 0.42 3.94
N ALA A 19 43.92 -0.86 3.67
CA ALA A 19 43.41 -1.29 2.39
C ALA A 19 42.20 -0.39 2.11
N SER A 20 42.20 0.28 0.96
CA SER A 20 41.05 1.01 0.44
C SER A 20 39.81 0.14 0.66
N ALA A 21 38.86 0.59 1.48
CA ALA A 21 37.78 -0.30 1.91
C ALA A 21 36.71 -0.30 0.82
N LEU A 22 36.54 -1.43 0.13
CA LEU A 22 35.34 -1.66 -0.67
C LEU A 22 34.19 -1.96 0.28
N GLU A 23 33.20 -1.06 0.33
CA GLU A 23 31.96 -1.27 1.07
C GLU A 23 30.88 -1.78 0.12
N ILE A 24 30.18 -2.85 0.52
CA ILE A 24 29.05 -3.43 -0.22
C ILE A 24 27.76 -3.32 0.59
N SER A 25 26.70 -2.82 -0.04
CA SER A 25 25.36 -2.78 0.54
C SER A 25 24.27 -3.12 -0.47
N LEU A 26 23.18 -3.72 0.01
CA LEU A 26 21.96 -3.91 -0.77
C LEU A 26 21.05 -2.70 -0.56
N GLU A 27 20.49 -2.18 -1.65
CA GLU A 27 19.47 -1.14 -1.61
C GLU A 27 18.37 -1.47 -2.60
N ALA A 28 17.16 -0.95 -2.39
CA ALA A 28 16.02 -1.26 -3.25
C ALA A 28 16.28 -1.08 -4.77
N ASN A 29 17.19 -0.20 -5.20
CA ASN A 29 17.52 -0.01 -6.63
C ASN A 29 18.78 -0.74 -7.14
N GLY A 30 19.45 -1.57 -6.32
CA GLY A 30 20.60 -2.36 -6.76
C GLY A 30 21.59 -2.73 -5.65
N ILE A 31 22.72 -3.30 -6.08
CA ILE A 31 23.86 -3.61 -5.20
C ILE A 31 24.84 -2.45 -5.31
N HIS A 32 25.05 -1.73 -4.22
CA HIS A 32 25.93 -0.56 -4.17
C HIS A 32 27.32 -0.97 -3.73
N LEU A 33 28.30 -0.50 -4.50
CA LEU A 33 29.72 -0.77 -4.31
C LEU A 33 30.41 0.58 -4.16
N LYS A 34 30.89 0.88 -2.96
CA LYS A 34 31.55 2.15 -2.67
C LYS A 34 33.04 1.90 -2.44
N THR A 35 33.86 2.66 -3.16
CA THR A 35 35.32 2.63 -3.07
C THR A 35 35.85 4.00 -2.67
N ASP A 36 37.02 4.04 -2.02
CA ASP A 36 37.70 5.27 -1.60
C ASP A 36 38.54 5.92 -2.72
N ASP A 37 38.59 5.30 -3.90
CA ASP A 37 39.42 5.65 -5.04
C ASP A 37 38.56 6.26 -6.19
N PRO A 38 39.14 6.71 -7.33
CA PRO A 38 38.36 7.38 -8.38
C PRO A 38 37.32 6.50 -9.09
N VAL A 39 37.21 5.19 -8.80
CA VAL A 39 36.05 4.36 -9.16
C VAL A 39 34.77 4.87 -8.47
N GLY A 40 34.87 5.39 -7.25
CA GLY A 40 33.77 5.97 -6.49
C GLY A 40 32.67 4.97 -6.15
N THR A 41 31.41 5.40 -6.30
CA THR A 41 30.23 4.55 -6.09
C THR A 41 29.74 3.98 -7.42
N VAL A 42 29.72 2.64 -7.52
CA VAL A 42 29.16 1.90 -8.66
C VAL A 42 27.91 1.16 -8.20
N ARG A 43 26.86 1.21 -9.02
CA ARG A 43 25.63 0.45 -8.81
C ARG A 43 25.55 -0.71 -9.77
N LEU A 44 25.66 -1.91 -9.23
CA LEU A 44 25.39 -3.16 -9.93
C LEU A 44 23.89 -3.44 -9.92
N SER A 45 23.33 -3.81 -11.06
CA SER A 45 21.92 -4.24 -11.12
C SER A 45 21.70 -5.46 -10.24
N TYR A 46 20.49 -5.59 -9.68
CA TYR A 46 20.08 -6.90 -9.17
C TYR A 46 20.16 -7.96 -10.28
N PRO A 47 20.35 -9.23 -9.91
CA PRO A 47 20.37 -10.34 -10.86
C PRO A 47 19.13 -10.30 -11.75
N MET A 48 19.33 -10.17 -13.06
CA MET A 48 18.28 -10.34 -14.06
C MET A 48 18.19 -11.82 -14.39
N ILE A 49 16.98 -12.39 -14.37
CA ILE A 49 16.77 -13.81 -14.66
C ILE A 49 15.97 -13.93 -15.95
N PHE A 50 16.46 -14.74 -16.89
CA PHE A 50 15.83 -14.90 -18.20
C PHE A 50 16.08 -16.29 -18.79
N LYS A 51 15.19 -16.71 -19.69
CA LYS A 51 15.38 -17.95 -20.46
C LYS A 51 16.37 -17.71 -21.59
N GLU A 52 17.13 -18.75 -21.96
CA GLU A 52 17.98 -18.68 -23.14
C GLU A 52 17.21 -18.20 -24.39
N GLY A 53 17.76 -17.18 -25.08
CA GLY A 53 17.15 -16.52 -26.23
C GLY A 53 16.12 -15.43 -25.90
N ALA A 54 15.80 -15.19 -24.63
CA ALA A 54 14.93 -14.10 -24.19
C ALA A 54 15.73 -12.86 -23.75
N ASN A 55 15.09 -11.70 -23.75
CA ASN A 55 15.67 -10.48 -23.19
C ASN A 55 15.82 -10.61 -21.66
N PRO A 56 16.92 -10.11 -21.07
CA PRO A 56 17.08 -10.09 -19.63
C PRO A 56 16.09 -9.11 -18.98
N HIS A 57 15.39 -9.55 -17.95
CA HIS A 57 14.49 -8.71 -17.14
C HIS A 57 14.94 -8.70 -15.68
N GLY A 58 14.97 -7.51 -15.10
CA GLY A 58 15.20 -7.34 -13.66
C GLY A 58 14.00 -7.75 -12.81
N PRO A 59 14.17 -7.80 -11.48
CA PRO A 59 13.05 -7.99 -10.58
C PRO A 59 12.00 -6.88 -10.75
N SER A 60 10.74 -7.25 -10.69
CA SER A 60 9.60 -6.32 -10.64
C SER A 60 9.42 -5.72 -9.24
N SER A 61 9.90 -6.40 -8.20
CA SER A 61 9.93 -5.89 -6.83
C SER A 61 11.19 -6.37 -6.09
N VAL A 62 11.72 -5.49 -5.24
CA VAL A 62 12.83 -5.80 -4.34
C VAL A 62 12.51 -5.32 -2.94
N TYR A 63 12.68 -6.22 -1.97
CA TYR A 63 12.58 -5.90 -0.55
C TYR A 63 13.89 -6.23 0.16
N VAL A 64 14.55 -5.21 0.70
CA VAL A 64 15.83 -5.32 1.39
C VAL A 64 15.64 -5.25 2.89
N THR A 65 16.17 -6.24 3.58
CA THR A 65 16.31 -6.26 5.04
C THR A 65 17.75 -6.64 5.39
N ASN A 66 18.48 -5.73 6.04
CA ASN A 66 19.88 -5.93 6.41
C ASN A 66 20.75 -6.25 5.18
N HIS A 67 21.38 -7.43 5.15
CA HIS A 67 22.22 -7.91 4.05
C HIS A 67 21.49 -8.91 3.13
N THR A 68 20.16 -8.92 3.14
CA THR A 68 19.31 -9.79 2.33
C THR A 68 18.36 -8.98 1.45
N ALA A 69 18.29 -9.30 0.17
CA ALA A 69 17.29 -8.79 -0.76
C ALA A 69 16.40 -9.92 -1.28
N ASN A 70 15.09 -9.77 -1.10
CA ASN A 70 14.08 -10.63 -1.69
C ASN A 70 13.68 -10.03 -3.04
N LEU A 71 13.77 -10.84 -4.09
CA LEU A 71 13.58 -10.45 -5.48
C LEU A 71 12.38 -11.21 -6.03
N GLU A 72 11.39 -10.49 -6.57
CA GLU A 72 10.30 -11.10 -7.34
C GLU A 72 10.33 -10.60 -8.77
N PHE A 73 10.03 -11.49 -9.72
CA PHE A 73 10.06 -11.21 -11.15
C PHE A 73 8.64 -11.27 -11.73
N ALA A 74 8.40 -10.52 -12.81
CA ALA A 74 7.08 -10.42 -13.43
C ALA A 74 6.51 -11.77 -13.92
N ASN A 75 7.37 -12.76 -14.15
CA ASN A 75 6.98 -14.12 -14.53
C ASN A 75 6.68 -15.05 -13.33
N GLY A 76 6.61 -14.51 -12.11
CA GLY A 76 6.36 -15.25 -10.88
C GLY A 76 7.60 -15.91 -10.27
N ALA A 77 8.77 -15.79 -10.90
CA ALA A 77 10.00 -16.30 -10.30
C ALA A 77 10.36 -15.52 -9.03
N LYS A 78 10.97 -16.22 -8.07
CA LYS A 78 11.44 -15.62 -6.81
C LYS A 78 12.88 -16.03 -6.51
N ALA A 79 13.65 -15.08 -6.02
CA ALA A 79 15.02 -15.32 -5.60
C ALA A 79 15.39 -14.48 -4.37
N VAL A 80 16.30 -14.99 -3.56
CA VAL A 80 16.85 -14.30 -2.39
C VAL A 80 18.34 -14.12 -2.61
N LEU A 81 18.79 -12.86 -2.60
CA LEU A 81 20.19 -12.49 -2.68
C LEU A 81 20.69 -12.12 -1.29
N LYS A 82 21.75 -12.76 -0.80
CA LYS A 82 22.37 -12.46 0.49
C LYS A 82 23.83 -12.07 0.31
N ILE A 83 24.28 -11.03 1.01
CA ILE A 83 25.71 -10.75 1.17
C ILE A 83 26.22 -11.53 2.38
N GLY A 84 27.19 -12.41 2.15
CA GLY A 84 27.92 -13.14 3.17
C GLY A 84 29.29 -12.53 3.46
N GLU A 85 30.07 -13.22 4.29
CA GLU A 85 31.43 -12.78 4.64
C GLU A 85 32.32 -12.61 3.39
N GLY A 86 33.17 -11.58 3.45
CA GLY A 86 34.16 -11.28 2.43
C GLY A 86 33.64 -10.92 1.05
N GLY A 87 32.38 -10.46 0.96
CA GLY A 87 31.77 -10.01 -0.29
C GLY A 87 31.26 -11.15 -1.18
N VAL A 88 31.04 -12.35 -0.61
CA VAL A 88 30.37 -13.44 -1.30
C VAL A 88 28.87 -13.16 -1.37
N LEU A 89 28.31 -13.14 -2.57
CA LEU A 89 26.88 -13.05 -2.79
C LEU A 89 26.30 -14.42 -3.11
N SER A 90 25.24 -14.77 -2.37
CA SER A 90 24.51 -16.02 -2.50
C SER A 90 23.12 -15.74 -3.05
N LEU A 91 22.86 -16.17 -4.28
CA LEU A 91 21.56 -16.10 -4.93
C LEU A 91 20.88 -17.46 -4.85
N GLN A 92 19.83 -17.55 -4.03
CA GLN A 92 19.00 -18.74 -3.90
C GLN A 92 17.66 -18.50 -4.59
N SER A 93 17.39 -19.25 -5.66
CA SER A 93 16.07 -19.25 -6.29
C SER A 93 15.12 -20.21 -5.59
N THR A 94 13.88 -19.80 -5.34
CA THR A 94 12.87 -20.63 -4.64
C THR A 94 11.71 -21.07 -5.53
N ALA A 95 11.55 -20.45 -6.70
CA ALA A 95 10.60 -20.86 -7.73
C ALA A 95 11.10 -20.41 -9.10
N LEU A 96 11.68 -21.32 -9.91
CA LEU A 96 12.09 -21.03 -11.28
C LEU A 96 11.14 -21.73 -12.27
N PRO A 97 10.62 -21.03 -13.30
CA PRO A 97 9.87 -21.66 -14.38
C PRO A 97 10.75 -22.58 -15.25
N ASP A 98 10.12 -23.52 -15.95
CA ASP A 98 10.80 -24.52 -16.77
C ASP A 98 11.60 -23.92 -17.94
N GLY A 99 12.90 -24.24 -18.00
CA GLY A 99 13.81 -23.83 -19.06
C GLY A 99 15.27 -23.77 -18.60
N ALA A 100 16.21 -23.53 -19.53
CA ALA A 100 17.57 -23.12 -19.16
C ALA A 100 17.52 -21.64 -18.75
N MET A 101 17.69 -21.38 -17.45
CA MET A 101 17.65 -20.03 -16.88
C MET A 101 19.06 -19.46 -16.81
N LYS A 102 19.24 -18.23 -17.28
CA LYS A 102 20.48 -17.46 -17.18
C LYS A 102 20.29 -16.31 -16.19
N VAL A 103 21.37 -15.99 -15.49
CA VAL A 103 21.49 -14.81 -14.64
C VAL A 103 22.39 -13.79 -15.32
N SER A 104 22.00 -12.52 -15.26
CA SER A 104 22.82 -11.42 -15.75
C SER A 104 22.94 -10.31 -14.73
N HIS A 105 24.14 -9.74 -14.65
CA HIS A 105 24.38 -8.49 -13.94
C HIS A 105 24.87 -7.45 -14.93
N SER A 106 24.61 -6.19 -14.64
CA SER A 106 25.19 -5.10 -15.42
C SER A 106 25.43 -3.87 -14.57
N PHE A 107 26.41 -3.08 -14.97
CA PHE A 107 26.59 -1.73 -14.46
C PHE A 107 27.10 -0.82 -15.58
N THR A 108 26.82 0.46 -15.42
CA THR A 108 27.19 1.50 -16.38
C THR A 108 28.30 2.37 -15.80
N VAL A 109 29.27 2.72 -16.64
CA VAL A 109 30.45 3.50 -16.31
C VAL A 109 30.44 4.78 -17.13
N PRO A 110 30.12 5.95 -16.55
CA PRO A 110 30.14 7.21 -17.29
C PRO A 110 31.55 7.56 -17.78
N VAL A 111 31.68 7.96 -19.06
CA VAL A 111 32.99 8.26 -19.68
C VAL A 111 33.73 9.37 -18.92
N GLY A 112 33.03 10.45 -18.55
CA GLY A 112 33.63 11.63 -17.94
C GLY A 112 34.30 11.40 -16.58
N ASN A 113 33.87 10.39 -15.82
CA ASN A 113 34.41 10.11 -14.48
C ASN A 113 35.59 9.12 -14.50
N PHE A 114 35.73 8.30 -15.55
CA PHE A 114 36.64 7.13 -15.56
C PHE A 114 37.81 7.28 -16.53
N LEU A 115 37.68 8.08 -17.60
CA LEU A 115 38.71 8.18 -18.63
C LEU A 115 40.03 8.74 -18.05
N GLY A 116 41.13 7.98 -18.24
CA GLY A 116 42.47 8.31 -17.73
C GLY A 116 42.66 8.15 -16.22
N LYS A 117 41.63 7.70 -15.47
CA LYS A 117 41.67 7.54 -14.01
C LYS A 117 41.44 6.10 -13.55
N VAL A 118 40.70 5.32 -14.33
CA VAL A 118 40.35 3.94 -14.01
C VAL A 118 40.78 3.05 -15.17
N LYS A 119 41.37 1.92 -14.82
CA LYS A 119 41.78 0.83 -15.72
C LYS A 119 40.89 -0.38 -15.51
N TRP A 120 40.81 -1.24 -16.51
CA TRP A 120 40.08 -2.50 -16.42
C TRP A 120 40.99 -3.70 -16.71
N SER A 121 40.71 -4.86 -16.11
CA SER A 121 41.35 -6.13 -16.44
C SER A 121 40.37 -7.28 -16.40
N ILE A 122 40.69 -8.36 -17.11
CA ILE A 122 39.92 -9.61 -17.13
C ILE A 122 40.80 -10.79 -16.77
N ASP A 123 40.31 -11.71 -15.94
CA ASP A 123 41.00 -12.94 -15.53
C ASP A 123 42.46 -12.75 -15.06
N GLY A 124 42.76 -11.60 -14.45
CA GLY A 124 44.10 -11.28 -13.96
C GLY A 124 45.07 -10.81 -15.03
N SER A 125 44.58 -10.45 -16.22
CA SER A 125 45.38 -9.77 -17.25
C SER A 125 45.95 -8.45 -16.73
N ASP A 126 46.98 -7.94 -17.41
CA ASP A 126 47.44 -6.58 -17.17
C ASP A 126 46.30 -5.57 -17.32
N ALA A 127 46.30 -4.56 -16.46
CA ALA A 127 45.28 -3.51 -16.42
C ALA A 127 45.42 -2.57 -17.63
N LYS A 128 44.32 -2.38 -18.37
CA LYS A 128 44.25 -1.60 -19.60
C LYS A 128 43.46 -0.32 -19.39
N ASP A 129 43.85 0.73 -20.09
CA ASP A 129 43.08 1.97 -20.14
C ASP A 129 41.78 1.77 -20.92
N PHE A 130 40.75 2.55 -20.57
CA PHE A 130 39.57 2.70 -21.41
C PHE A 130 39.92 3.53 -22.65
N PRO A 131 39.36 3.21 -23.83
CA PRO A 131 39.63 3.97 -25.05
C PRO A 131 39.07 5.39 -24.93
N ASP A 132 39.88 6.39 -25.26
CA ASP A 132 39.51 7.81 -25.25
C ASP A 132 38.55 8.17 -26.39
N GLN A 133 38.61 7.44 -27.50
CA GLN A 133 37.70 7.55 -28.64
C GLN A 133 36.77 6.32 -28.76
N LYS A 134 35.65 6.51 -29.47
CA LYS A 134 34.70 5.44 -29.80
C LYS A 134 35.41 4.29 -30.54
N THR A 135 35.25 3.06 -30.06
CA THR A 135 35.80 1.87 -30.75
C THR A 135 34.93 1.44 -31.93
N ALA A 136 35.54 0.90 -32.98
CA ALA A 136 34.82 0.29 -34.09
C ALA A 136 34.22 -1.06 -33.63
N GLY A 137 32.89 -1.14 -33.58
CA GLY A 137 32.16 -2.39 -33.26
C GLY A 137 31.62 -2.48 -31.83
N GLY A 138 31.76 -1.44 -31.01
CA GLY A 138 31.06 -1.31 -29.71
C GLY A 138 31.51 -2.26 -28.59
N PHE A 139 32.45 -3.17 -28.83
CA PHE A 139 33.01 -4.07 -27.81
C PHE A 139 34.47 -3.74 -27.51
N ILE A 140 34.80 -3.69 -26.21
CA ILE A 140 36.17 -3.56 -25.70
C ILE A 140 36.70 -4.96 -25.30
N SER A 141 35.84 -5.80 -24.72
CA SER A 141 36.13 -7.19 -24.39
C SER A 141 34.85 -8.03 -24.44
N ARG A 142 34.98 -9.28 -24.89
CA ARG A 142 33.86 -10.21 -25.08
C ARG A 142 34.37 -11.66 -25.01
N GLY A 143 33.92 -12.46 -24.05
CA GLY A 143 34.36 -13.86 -23.93
C GLY A 143 34.04 -14.52 -22.59
N ASP A 144 34.55 -15.73 -22.40
CA ASP A 144 34.33 -16.58 -21.20
C ASP A 144 35.10 -16.13 -19.95
N ALA A 145 35.36 -14.82 -19.84
CA ALA A 145 36.06 -14.26 -18.70
C ALA A 145 35.23 -14.41 -17.43
N LEU A 146 35.85 -14.88 -16.35
CA LEU A 146 35.17 -15.14 -15.07
C LEU A 146 35.42 -14.04 -14.03
N ARG A 147 36.51 -13.29 -14.15
CA ARG A 147 36.81 -12.14 -13.30
C ARG A 147 36.94 -10.88 -14.15
N ILE A 148 36.26 -9.81 -13.75
CA ILE A 148 36.57 -8.45 -14.19
C ILE A 148 37.02 -7.62 -13.00
N ALA A 149 37.99 -6.74 -13.20
CA ALA A 149 38.39 -5.75 -12.21
C ALA A 149 38.44 -4.37 -12.83
N LEU A 150 37.95 -3.37 -12.09
CA LEU A 150 38.19 -1.95 -12.32
C LEU A 150 39.13 -1.46 -11.23
N SER A 151 40.20 -0.76 -11.60
CA SER A 151 41.21 -0.30 -10.64
C SER A 151 41.79 1.04 -11.02
N ALA A 152 42.19 1.83 -10.02
CA ALA A 152 42.85 3.12 -10.22
C ALA A 152 44.40 3.01 -10.30
N GLY A 153 44.94 1.80 -10.40
CA GLY A 153 46.38 1.52 -10.40
C GLY A 153 47.01 1.57 -9.00
N GLY A 154 47.13 0.42 -8.33
CA GLY A 154 48.07 0.22 -7.21
C GLY A 154 47.51 -0.35 -5.89
N SER A 155 46.22 -0.18 -5.59
CA SER A 155 45.43 -0.87 -4.53
C SER A 155 44.19 0.00 -4.32
N GLY A 156 43.08 -0.39 -4.95
CA GLY A 156 41.86 0.40 -5.06
C GLY A 156 41.06 -0.01 -6.28
N GLY A 157 39.81 -0.38 -6.03
CA GLY A 157 38.79 -0.60 -7.05
C GLY A 157 37.88 -1.77 -6.71
N VAL A 158 37.18 -2.28 -7.71
CA VAL A 158 36.20 -3.37 -7.55
C VAL A 158 36.50 -4.50 -8.53
N ALA A 159 36.43 -5.75 -8.04
CA ALA A 159 36.49 -6.94 -8.86
C ALA A 159 35.28 -7.83 -8.62
N ILE A 160 34.65 -8.26 -9.70
CA ILE A 160 33.53 -9.21 -9.69
C ILE A 160 34.03 -10.52 -10.29
N LYS A 161 33.87 -11.61 -9.54
CA LYS A 161 34.25 -12.96 -9.98
C LYS A 161 33.03 -13.88 -9.98
N LEU A 162 32.70 -14.39 -11.17
CA LEU A 162 31.68 -15.40 -11.40
C LEU A 162 32.27 -16.82 -11.24
N PRO A 163 31.44 -17.81 -10.87
CA PRO A 163 31.87 -19.20 -10.79
C PRO A 163 32.05 -19.85 -12.17
N TYR A 164 31.23 -19.43 -13.14
CA TYR A 164 31.27 -19.84 -14.55
C TYR A 164 30.40 -18.84 -15.34
N GLY A 165 30.58 -18.76 -16.65
CA GLY A 165 29.79 -17.90 -17.52
C GLY A 165 30.66 -17.05 -18.43
N TYR A 166 30.13 -15.89 -18.78
CA TYR A 166 30.58 -15.09 -19.89
C TYR A 166 30.40 -13.61 -19.57
N GLN A 167 31.35 -12.77 -20.00
CA GLN A 167 31.36 -11.35 -19.69
C GLN A 167 31.67 -10.50 -20.92
N GLU A 168 31.07 -9.31 -20.93
CA GLU A 168 31.27 -8.32 -21.99
C GLU A 168 31.52 -6.94 -21.37
N LEU A 169 32.52 -6.24 -21.90
CA LEU A 169 32.74 -4.82 -21.67
C LEU A 169 32.51 -4.09 -22.98
N GLN A 170 31.48 -3.26 -23.02
CA GLN A 170 30.98 -2.59 -24.22
C GLN A 170 31.24 -1.08 -24.17
N ASP A 171 31.68 -0.52 -25.29
CA ASP A 171 31.73 0.92 -25.52
C ASP A 171 30.41 1.39 -26.12
N GLN A 172 29.55 1.97 -25.27
CA GLN A 172 28.22 2.35 -25.69
C GLN A 172 28.18 3.69 -26.44
N ARG A 173 29.34 4.36 -26.62
CA ARG A 173 29.46 5.50 -27.54
C ARG A 173 29.23 5.08 -28.98
N GLU A 174 29.36 3.79 -29.29
CA GLU A 174 28.93 3.24 -30.58
C GLU A 174 27.48 3.63 -30.88
N TRP A 175 26.62 3.60 -29.87
CA TRP A 175 25.19 3.92 -29.94
C TRP A 175 24.84 5.30 -29.35
N ASN A 176 25.74 6.28 -29.48
CA ASN A 176 25.54 7.68 -29.05
C ASN A 176 25.31 7.89 -27.55
N THR A 177 25.71 6.95 -26.69
CA THR A 177 25.65 7.14 -25.24
C THR A 177 27.03 7.43 -24.66
N GLN A 178 27.12 8.27 -23.63
CA GLN A 178 28.41 8.70 -23.04
C GLN A 178 28.86 7.78 -21.88
N ASN A 179 28.83 6.45 -22.10
CA ASN A 179 29.21 5.48 -21.09
C ASN A 179 29.84 4.20 -21.68
N PHE A 180 30.50 3.44 -20.82
CA PHE A 180 30.81 2.02 -21.02
C PHE A 180 29.80 1.19 -20.23
N LYS A 181 29.52 -0.03 -20.69
CA LYS A 181 28.63 -0.95 -19.99
C LYS A 181 29.31 -2.30 -19.83
N TRP A 182 29.37 -2.78 -18.60
CA TRP A 182 29.71 -4.18 -18.36
C TRP A 182 28.44 -4.99 -18.21
N VAL A 183 28.43 -6.17 -18.82
CA VAL A 183 27.34 -7.13 -18.71
C VAL A 183 27.93 -8.52 -18.51
N SER A 184 27.33 -9.29 -17.61
CA SER A 184 27.69 -10.69 -17.39
C SER A 184 26.51 -11.61 -17.67
N TYR A 185 26.81 -12.86 -18.02
CA TYR A 185 25.84 -13.91 -18.25
C TYR A 185 26.35 -15.22 -17.68
N SER A 186 25.54 -15.91 -16.88
CA SER A 186 25.88 -17.22 -16.33
C SER A 186 24.63 -18.11 -16.29
N HIS A 187 24.81 -19.42 -16.28
CA HIS A 187 23.68 -20.34 -16.09
C HIS A 187 23.28 -20.37 -14.61
N LEU A 188 21.99 -20.35 -14.33
CA LEU A 188 21.48 -20.51 -12.98
C LEU A 188 21.23 -22.01 -12.73
N PRO A 189 21.78 -22.62 -11.67
CA PRO A 189 21.51 -24.03 -11.37
C PRO A 189 20.03 -24.20 -11.02
N ARG A 190 19.42 -25.32 -11.45
CA ARG A 190 18.00 -25.62 -11.15
C ARG A 190 17.74 -25.82 -9.66
N GLU A 191 18.71 -26.38 -8.95
CA GLU A 191 18.67 -26.59 -7.51
C GLU A 191 20.02 -26.14 -6.91
N GLY A 192 19.97 -25.51 -5.73
CA GLY A 192 21.15 -25.01 -5.02
C GLY A 192 21.28 -23.48 -5.01
N VAL A 193 22.42 -23.00 -4.53
CA VAL A 193 22.73 -21.56 -4.37
C VAL A 193 23.76 -21.17 -5.42
N TYR A 194 23.44 -20.19 -6.26
CA TYR A 194 24.41 -19.57 -7.16
C TYR A 194 25.24 -18.55 -6.38
N THR A 195 26.55 -18.77 -6.30
CA THR A 195 27.45 -17.89 -5.55
C THR A 195 28.44 -17.20 -6.47
N TYR A 196 28.64 -15.90 -6.25
CA TYR A 196 29.68 -15.10 -6.91
C TYR A 196 30.29 -14.15 -5.88
N SER A 197 31.44 -13.57 -6.18
CA SER A 197 32.16 -12.73 -5.21
C SER A 197 32.43 -11.35 -5.76
N ILE A 198 32.32 -10.36 -4.87
CA ILE A 198 32.73 -8.99 -5.09
C ILE A 198 33.82 -8.68 -4.08
N THR A 199 34.99 -8.31 -4.59
CA THR A 199 36.20 -8.05 -3.82
C THR A 199 36.81 -6.74 -4.27
N THR A 200 37.79 -6.22 -3.55
CA THR A 200 38.64 -5.16 -4.09
C THR A 200 39.38 -5.66 -5.35
N SER A 201 39.89 -4.74 -6.16
CA SER A 201 40.59 -5.10 -7.41
C SER A 201 41.78 -6.05 -7.20
N ASP A 202 42.47 -5.95 -6.06
CA ASP A 202 43.59 -6.79 -5.62
C ASP A 202 43.16 -8.07 -4.87
N GLY A 203 41.84 -8.27 -4.66
CA GLY A 203 41.27 -9.50 -4.11
C GLY A 203 41.07 -9.51 -2.60
N ALA A 204 41.21 -8.36 -1.92
CA ALA A 204 40.83 -8.22 -0.52
C ALA A 204 39.30 -8.29 -0.34
N PRO A 205 38.81 -8.77 0.82
CA PRO A 205 37.38 -8.94 1.06
C PRO A 205 36.64 -7.59 1.15
N ALA A 206 35.39 -7.54 0.69
CA ALA A 206 34.54 -6.36 0.86
C ALA A 206 34.01 -6.24 2.30
N ALA A 207 33.97 -5.02 2.83
CA ALA A 207 33.32 -4.70 4.10
C ALA A 207 31.80 -4.56 3.91
N LEU A 208 31.03 -5.04 4.88
CA LEU A 208 29.57 -4.89 4.88
C LEU A 208 29.20 -3.44 5.22
N GLY A 209 28.44 -2.80 4.35
CA GLY A 209 27.87 -1.48 4.62
C GLY A 209 26.72 -1.53 5.63
N ALA A 210 26.30 -0.36 6.11
CA ALA A 210 25.24 -0.26 7.13
C ALA A 210 23.96 -1.01 6.73
N ALA A 211 23.37 -1.74 7.68
CA ALA A 211 22.11 -2.45 7.48
C ALA A 211 20.98 -1.48 7.12
N LYS A 212 20.25 -1.77 6.03
CA LYS A 212 19.14 -0.95 5.54
C LYS A 212 17.85 -1.77 5.49
N ILE A 213 16.73 -1.10 5.77
CA ILE A 213 15.38 -1.58 5.44
C ILE A 213 14.88 -0.66 4.33
N SER A 214 14.61 -1.22 3.15
CA SER A 214 14.12 -0.45 2.00
C SER A 214 13.41 -1.36 1.01
N SER A 215 12.31 -0.92 0.43
CA SER A 215 11.61 -1.61 -0.66
C SER A 215 11.64 -0.78 -1.95
N THR A 216 11.52 -1.41 -3.11
CA THR A 216 11.24 -0.68 -4.37
C THR A 216 9.86 -0.02 -4.37
N GLU A 217 8.98 -0.42 -3.46
CA GLU A 217 7.69 0.23 -3.24
C GLU A 217 7.86 1.59 -2.56
N ASP A 218 8.97 1.79 -1.85
CA ASP A 218 9.36 3.04 -1.18
C ASP A 218 10.41 3.84 -1.95
N ILE A 219 10.46 3.80 -3.29
CA ILE A 219 11.34 4.69 -4.06
C ILE A 219 10.50 5.73 -4.81
N TYR A 220 10.81 7.00 -4.57
CA TYR A 220 10.32 8.09 -5.42
C TYR A 220 10.74 7.84 -6.88
N VAL A 221 9.76 7.70 -7.78
CA VAL A 221 10.00 7.48 -9.22
C VAL A 221 9.91 8.81 -9.96
N PRO A 222 11.04 9.40 -10.40
CA PRO A 222 11.03 10.64 -11.18
C PRO A 222 10.33 10.44 -12.52
N TYR A 223 9.93 11.52 -13.17
CA TYR A 223 9.47 11.41 -14.55
C TYR A 223 10.59 10.87 -15.45
N PRO A 224 10.28 9.98 -16.40
CA PRO A 224 11.26 9.53 -17.36
C PRO A 224 11.66 10.68 -18.28
N ALA A 225 12.79 10.55 -18.97
CA ALA A 225 13.10 11.43 -20.08
C ALA A 225 11.92 11.46 -21.08
N ALA A 226 11.70 12.57 -21.77
CA ALA A 226 10.61 12.74 -22.75
C ALA A 226 10.85 11.93 -24.04
N VAL A 227 11.00 10.62 -23.87
CA VAL A 227 11.23 9.58 -24.88
C VAL A 227 9.97 8.74 -24.92
N GLU A 228 9.30 8.68 -26.06
CA GLU A 228 7.92 8.19 -26.18
C GLU A 228 7.73 6.78 -25.61
N GLU A 229 8.70 5.89 -25.78
CA GLU A 229 8.70 4.50 -25.34
C GLU A 229 8.72 4.33 -23.82
N LEU A 230 9.13 5.37 -23.08
CA LEU A 230 9.20 5.35 -21.62
C LEU A 230 7.92 5.83 -20.95
N TRP A 231 7.01 6.46 -21.70
CA TRP A 231 5.78 7.04 -21.17
C TRP A 231 4.59 6.14 -21.50
N PRO A 232 3.74 5.79 -20.52
CA PRO A 232 2.50 5.10 -20.82
C PRO A 232 1.54 6.00 -21.60
N GLY A 233 0.54 5.38 -22.22
CA GLY A 233 -0.53 6.09 -22.91
C GLY A 233 -0.13 6.68 -24.26
N ARG A 234 -0.98 7.56 -24.78
CA ARG A 234 -0.88 8.15 -26.13
C ARG A 234 -0.93 9.67 -26.10
N GLY A 235 -0.40 10.32 -27.13
CA GLY A 235 -0.46 11.78 -27.27
C GLY A 235 0.73 12.52 -26.63
N PRO A 236 0.57 13.82 -26.35
CA PRO A 236 1.68 14.71 -26.01
C PRO A 236 2.29 14.41 -24.63
N ILE A 237 3.60 14.58 -24.54
CA ILE A 237 4.38 14.51 -23.29
C ILE A 237 4.88 15.93 -22.97
N ARG A 238 4.69 16.39 -21.73
CA ARG A 238 5.26 17.64 -21.23
C ARG A 238 5.99 17.37 -19.93
N THR A 239 7.27 17.73 -19.91
CA THR A 239 8.12 17.66 -18.71
C THR A 239 8.73 19.02 -18.43
N PHE A 240 8.66 19.43 -17.17
CA PHE A 240 9.16 20.70 -16.67
C PHE A 240 9.86 20.47 -15.33
N GLY A 241 10.91 21.26 -15.05
CA GLY A 241 11.74 21.06 -13.85
C GLY A 241 10.97 21.18 -12.53
N TRP A 242 9.92 21.99 -12.45
CA TRP A 242 9.14 22.18 -11.22
C TRP A 242 8.28 20.96 -10.86
N GLN A 243 7.87 20.15 -11.83
CA GLN A 243 7.01 18.98 -11.59
C GLN A 243 7.71 17.97 -10.66
N GLU A 244 9.01 17.79 -10.83
CA GLU A 244 9.84 16.93 -9.99
C GLU A 244 9.85 17.38 -8.52
N GLY A 245 9.93 18.70 -8.27
CA GLY A 245 9.85 19.24 -6.91
C GLY A 245 8.48 19.01 -6.26
N ILE A 246 7.39 19.18 -7.03
CA ILE A 246 6.03 18.94 -6.55
C ILE A 246 5.83 17.46 -6.20
N ARG A 247 6.22 16.55 -7.11
CA ARG A 247 6.05 15.12 -6.94
C ARG A 247 6.91 14.58 -5.80
N ARG A 248 8.13 15.10 -5.62
CA ARG A 248 8.97 14.76 -4.45
C ARG A 248 8.27 15.09 -3.14
N ARG A 249 7.68 16.28 -3.02
CA ARG A 249 6.88 16.67 -1.85
C ARG A 249 5.67 15.75 -1.65
N TYR A 250 5.02 15.29 -2.71
CA TYR A 250 3.92 14.32 -2.60
C TYR A 250 4.39 12.98 -2.04
N TYR A 251 5.52 12.49 -2.53
CA TYR A 251 6.11 11.27 -2.00
C TYR A 251 6.54 11.44 -0.53
N GLU A 252 7.15 12.56 -0.14
CA GLU A 252 7.54 12.83 1.25
C GLU A 252 6.34 12.89 2.21
N ASN A 253 5.20 13.41 1.74
CA ASN A 253 3.97 13.52 2.54
C ASN A 253 3.01 12.32 2.36
N ARG A 254 3.41 11.26 1.63
CA ARG A 254 2.51 10.17 1.27
C ARG A 254 1.84 9.50 2.48
N ILE A 255 2.62 9.24 3.54
CA ILE A 255 2.12 8.62 4.78
C ILE A 255 1.04 9.49 5.44
N LYS A 256 1.25 10.81 5.47
CA LYS A 256 0.26 11.75 6.00
C LYS A 256 -1.04 11.74 5.19
N ASP A 257 -0.92 11.56 3.88
CA ASP A 257 -2.01 11.61 2.92
C ASP A 257 -2.69 10.25 2.69
N GLU A 258 -2.25 9.18 3.36
CA GLU A 258 -2.87 7.84 3.29
C GLU A 258 -4.34 7.88 3.70
N ASN A 259 -5.13 6.97 3.13
CA ASN A 259 -6.57 6.84 3.32
C ASN A 259 -7.32 8.17 3.08
N SER A 260 -6.92 8.95 2.08
CA SER A 260 -7.60 10.21 1.73
C SER A 260 -8.53 10.07 0.52
N ILE A 261 -9.44 11.03 0.39
CA ILE A 261 -10.06 11.38 -0.88
C ILE A 261 -9.02 12.15 -1.71
N VAL A 262 -8.65 11.63 -2.88
CA VAL A 262 -7.53 12.15 -3.67
C VAL A 262 -8.03 12.95 -4.87
N PHE A 263 -7.61 14.21 -4.96
CA PHE A 263 -7.81 15.06 -6.13
C PHE A 263 -6.57 14.98 -7.01
N VAL A 264 -6.71 14.50 -8.25
CA VAL A 264 -5.60 14.28 -9.18
C VAL A 264 -5.89 14.98 -10.51
N GLY A 265 -4.86 15.60 -11.08
CA GLY A 265 -5.00 16.33 -12.33
C GLY A 265 -3.80 17.21 -12.65
N ASP A 266 -4.06 18.27 -13.40
CA ASP A 266 -3.06 19.23 -13.83
C ASP A 266 -3.03 20.50 -12.95
N SER A 267 -2.66 21.66 -13.53
CA SER A 267 -2.59 22.94 -12.82
C SER A 267 -3.93 23.37 -12.24
N LEU A 268 -5.06 22.96 -12.82
CA LEU A 268 -6.38 23.29 -12.26
C LEU A 268 -6.57 22.64 -10.89
N THR A 269 -6.04 21.44 -10.71
CA THR A 269 -6.07 20.74 -9.44
C THR A 269 -4.98 21.27 -8.51
N GLU A 270 -3.74 21.45 -9.00
CA GLU A 270 -2.62 21.94 -8.19
C GLU A 270 -2.94 23.31 -7.53
N ASN A 271 -3.53 24.22 -8.30
CA ASN A 271 -3.82 25.57 -7.85
C ASN A 271 -4.96 25.64 -6.82
N TRP A 272 -5.70 24.54 -6.60
CA TRP A 272 -6.67 24.43 -5.52
C TRP A 272 -5.99 24.15 -4.17
N ARG A 273 -5.16 25.09 -3.73
CA ARG A 273 -4.30 24.96 -2.54
C ARG A 273 -5.08 24.68 -1.26
N ASN A 274 -6.33 25.15 -1.20
CA ASN A 274 -7.20 25.07 -0.03
C ASN A 274 -8.34 24.04 -0.22
N VAL A 275 -8.10 22.92 -0.89
CA VAL A 275 -9.14 21.89 -1.11
C VAL A 275 -9.74 21.38 0.22
N LYS A 276 -8.94 21.34 1.30
CA LYS A 276 -9.43 20.96 2.65
C LYS A 276 -10.52 21.89 3.18
N ASP A 277 -10.51 23.17 2.83
CA ASP A 277 -11.54 24.13 3.25
C ASP A 277 -12.90 23.83 2.58
N ALA A 278 -12.88 23.23 1.39
CA ALA A 278 -14.09 22.82 0.68
C ALA A 278 -14.66 21.47 1.19
N PHE A 279 -13.82 20.66 1.84
CA PHE A 279 -14.17 19.34 2.36
C PHE A 279 -13.65 19.16 3.80
N PRO A 280 -14.07 20.01 4.76
CA PRO A 280 -13.50 20.02 6.10
C PRO A 280 -13.76 18.71 6.85
N GLU A 281 -14.87 18.04 6.58
CA GLU A 281 -15.24 16.77 7.20
C GLU A 281 -14.47 15.54 6.69
N TYR A 282 -13.73 15.66 5.56
CA TYR A 282 -13.02 14.53 4.97
C TYR A 282 -11.52 14.72 4.97
N LYS A 283 -10.76 13.63 5.12
CA LYS A 283 -9.33 13.63 4.83
C LYS A 283 -9.13 13.71 3.32
N VAL A 284 -8.52 14.79 2.83
CA VAL A 284 -8.31 15.03 1.40
C VAL A 284 -6.83 15.21 1.08
N ALA A 285 -6.40 14.76 -0.10
CA ALA A 285 -5.06 15.00 -0.63
C ALA A 285 -5.13 15.60 -2.03
N ASN A 286 -4.37 16.68 -2.25
CA ASN A 286 -4.20 17.28 -3.56
C ASN A 286 -2.95 16.70 -4.24
N ARG A 287 -3.16 16.06 -5.38
CA ARG A 287 -2.16 15.45 -6.27
C ARG A 287 -2.22 16.07 -7.67
N GLY A 288 -2.49 17.38 -7.78
CA GLY A 288 -2.40 18.12 -9.03
C GLY A 288 -0.96 18.51 -9.39
N VAL A 289 -0.58 18.44 -10.66
CA VAL A 289 0.76 18.84 -11.11
C VAL A 289 0.65 19.71 -12.36
N GLY A 290 1.05 20.97 -12.24
CA GLY A 290 0.96 21.96 -13.29
C GLY A 290 1.77 21.58 -14.53
N GLY A 291 1.11 21.68 -15.68
CA GLY A 291 1.68 21.33 -16.98
C GLY A 291 1.55 19.86 -17.38
N ASP A 292 1.06 18.98 -16.49
CA ASP A 292 0.80 17.58 -16.83
C ASP A 292 -0.22 17.45 -17.95
N THR A 293 0.11 16.64 -18.95
CA THR A 293 -0.87 16.06 -19.88
C THR A 293 -1.47 14.80 -19.26
N SER A 294 -2.50 14.23 -19.90
CA SER A 294 -3.09 12.96 -19.49
C SER A 294 -2.06 11.82 -19.42
N ARG A 295 -1.00 11.83 -20.23
CA ARG A 295 0.12 10.85 -20.10
C ARG A 295 0.92 11.02 -18.81
N GLY A 296 1.12 12.25 -18.35
CA GLY A 296 1.83 12.51 -17.08
C GLY A 296 1.04 12.08 -15.87
N VAL A 297 -0.26 12.39 -15.84
CA VAL A 297 -1.14 11.87 -14.81
C VAL A 297 -1.17 10.34 -14.84
N LEU A 298 -1.25 9.72 -16.03
CA LEU A 298 -1.27 8.26 -16.18
C LEU A 298 0.01 7.63 -15.65
N PHE A 299 1.18 8.20 -15.97
CA PHE A 299 2.47 7.73 -15.48
C PHE A 299 2.54 7.75 -13.95
N ARG A 300 2.14 8.85 -13.33
CA ARG A 300 2.34 9.02 -11.88
C ARG A 300 1.21 8.43 -11.04
N LEU A 301 0.09 8.03 -11.62
CA LEU A 301 -1.03 7.46 -10.87
C LEU A 301 -0.63 6.28 -9.96
N PRO A 302 0.19 5.29 -10.42
CA PRO A 302 0.66 4.20 -9.57
C PRO A 302 1.62 4.62 -8.46
N HIS A 303 2.22 5.80 -8.55
CA HIS A 303 3.27 6.27 -7.63
C HIS A 303 2.79 7.35 -6.66
N ASP A 304 1.90 8.23 -7.11
CA ASP A 304 1.50 9.44 -6.38
C ASP A 304 0.08 9.30 -5.79
N VAL A 305 -0.72 8.35 -6.30
CA VAL A 305 -2.14 8.16 -5.91
C VAL A 305 -2.39 6.79 -5.29
N VAL A 306 -2.05 5.70 -5.99
CA VAL A 306 -2.31 4.33 -5.49
C VAL A 306 -1.69 4.05 -4.11
N PRO A 307 -0.46 4.48 -3.80
CA PRO A 307 0.14 4.24 -2.48
C PRO A 307 -0.57 4.96 -1.34
N LEU A 308 -1.41 5.96 -1.62
CA LEU A 308 -2.21 6.62 -0.59
C LEU A 308 -3.43 5.82 -0.17
N VAL A 309 -3.66 4.64 -0.77
CA VAL A 309 -4.84 3.81 -0.51
C VAL A 309 -6.13 4.64 -0.64
N PRO A 310 -6.38 5.28 -1.80
CA PRO A 310 -7.43 6.29 -1.94
C PRO A 310 -8.81 5.75 -1.54
N GLN A 311 -9.63 6.63 -0.95
CA GLN A 311 -11.02 6.33 -0.65
C GLN A 311 -11.92 6.61 -1.85
N ILE A 312 -11.68 7.74 -2.52
CA ILE A 312 -12.34 8.23 -3.73
C ILE A 312 -11.28 8.99 -4.54
N VAL A 313 -11.33 8.91 -5.87
CA VAL A 313 -10.46 9.70 -6.75
C VAL A 313 -11.27 10.71 -7.53
N PHE A 314 -10.96 12.00 -7.38
CA PHE A 314 -11.46 13.09 -8.24
C PHE A 314 -10.42 13.39 -9.31
N LEU A 315 -10.75 13.16 -10.59
CA LEU A 315 -9.87 13.34 -11.73
C LEU A 315 -10.33 14.50 -12.61
N CYS A 316 -9.42 15.43 -12.94
CA CYS A 316 -9.62 16.46 -13.96
C CYS A 316 -8.34 16.64 -14.77
N VAL A 317 -8.35 16.26 -16.05
CA VAL A 317 -7.19 16.36 -16.95
C VAL A 317 -7.65 16.44 -18.40
N GLY A 318 -6.82 17.03 -19.26
CA GLY A 318 -7.03 17.07 -20.71
C GLY A 318 -6.83 18.45 -21.33
N GLY A 319 -6.90 19.52 -20.53
CA GLY A 319 -6.66 20.87 -21.02
C GLY A 319 -5.26 21.02 -21.63
N ASN A 320 -4.24 20.52 -20.94
CA ASN A 320 -2.86 20.55 -21.43
C ASN A 320 -2.64 19.71 -22.70
N ASP A 321 -3.32 18.57 -22.85
CA ASP A 321 -3.29 17.76 -24.05
C ASP A 321 -3.79 18.55 -25.27
N LEU A 322 -4.90 19.27 -25.11
CA LEU A 322 -5.51 20.07 -26.17
C LEU A 322 -4.67 21.30 -26.53
N THR A 323 -4.07 21.98 -25.54
CA THR A 323 -3.12 23.09 -25.81
C THR A 323 -1.83 22.61 -26.47
N ALA A 324 -1.47 21.33 -26.32
CA ALA A 324 -0.37 20.68 -27.05
C ALA A 324 -0.81 20.13 -28.42
N HIS A 325 -2.03 20.45 -28.86
CA HIS A 325 -2.63 19.99 -30.11
C HIS A 325 -2.79 18.47 -30.24
N GLY A 326 -2.86 17.76 -29.11
CA GLY A 326 -3.12 16.33 -29.07
C GLY A 326 -4.50 15.94 -29.62
N ASN A 327 -4.64 14.68 -30.03
CA ASN A 327 -5.92 14.11 -30.43
C ASN A 327 -6.83 13.91 -29.18
N PRO A 328 -8.06 14.45 -29.15
CA PRO A 328 -9.04 14.19 -28.09
C PRO A 328 -9.19 12.72 -27.70
N GLU A 329 -9.17 11.80 -28.66
CA GLU A 329 -9.29 10.36 -28.42
C GLU A 329 -8.15 9.80 -27.56
N HIS A 330 -6.94 10.36 -27.66
CA HIS A 330 -5.82 9.94 -26.82
C HIS A 330 -6.03 10.34 -25.35
N THR A 331 -6.68 11.48 -25.10
CA THR A 331 -7.01 11.90 -23.74
C THR A 331 -8.03 10.94 -23.12
N ILE A 332 -9.07 10.60 -23.86
CA ILE A 332 -10.10 9.63 -23.43
C ILE A 332 -9.46 8.26 -23.17
N TYR A 333 -8.62 7.79 -24.09
CA TYR A 333 -7.87 6.53 -23.94
C TYR A 333 -7.03 6.53 -22.66
N ASN A 334 -6.26 7.60 -22.40
CA ASN A 334 -5.42 7.67 -21.20
C ASN A 334 -6.27 7.71 -19.92
N VAL A 335 -7.44 8.35 -19.92
CA VAL A 335 -8.37 8.32 -18.79
C VAL A 335 -8.94 6.91 -18.57
N GLU A 336 -9.28 6.17 -19.63
CA GLU A 336 -9.67 4.76 -19.52
C GLU A 336 -8.55 3.87 -18.94
N GLU A 337 -7.29 4.11 -19.30
CA GLU A 337 -6.13 3.43 -18.71
C GLU A 337 -5.94 3.80 -17.22
N MET A 338 -6.18 5.05 -16.83
CA MET A 338 -6.19 5.46 -15.42
C MET A 338 -7.29 4.73 -14.64
N ILE A 339 -8.51 4.65 -15.20
CA ILE A 339 -9.61 3.88 -14.62
C ILE A 339 -9.20 2.41 -14.46
N ALA A 340 -8.51 1.83 -15.45
CA ALA A 340 -8.04 0.45 -15.37
C ALA A 340 -7.02 0.23 -14.24
N ILE A 341 -6.09 1.17 -14.03
CA ILE A 341 -5.14 1.14 -12.88
C ILE A 341 -5.91 1.20 -11.56
N LEU A 342 -6.83 2.16 -11.41
CA LEU A 342 -7.60 2.34 -10.18
C LEU A 342 -8.52 1.15 -9.91
N ASN A 343 -9.09 0.54 -10.95
CA ASN A 343 -9.92 -0.66 -10.81
C ASN A 343 -9.11 -1.92 -10.44
N ARG A 344 -7.85 -2.02 -10.89
CA ARG A 344 -6.94 -3.08 -10.44
C ARG A 344 -6.57 -2.92 -8.96
N PHE A 345 -6.49 -1.68 -8.48
CA PHE A 345 -6.31 -1.39 -7.06
C PHE A 345 -7.58 -1.67 -6.25
N ASN A 346 -8.72 -1.07 -6.65
CA ASN A 346 -10.03 -1.30 -6.04
C ASN A 346 -11.14 -1.02 -7.07
N SER A 347 -11.72 -2.08 -7.63
CA SER A 347 -12.76 -2.02 -8.66
C SER A 347 -14.11 -1.45 -8.20
N LYS A 348 -14.30 -1.28 -6.89
CA LYS A 348 -15.50 -0.64 -6.31
C LYS A 348 -15.28 0.79 -5.87
N MET A 349 -14.03 1.26 -5.83
CA MET A 349 -13.73 2.64 -5.44
C MET A 349 -14.36 3.63 -6.42
N PRO A 350 -15.12 4.64 -5.96
CA PRO A 350 -15.66 5.68 -6.82
C PRO A 350 -14.55 6.50 -7.49
N ILE A 351 -14.70 6.71 -8.79
CA ILE A 351 -13.85 7.57 -9.60
C ILE A 351 -14.73 8.68 -10.16
N VAL A 352 -14.53 9.90 -9.68
CA VAL A 352 -15.30 11.07 -10.11
C VAL A 352 -14.48 11.85 -11.14
N ILE A 353 -14.97 11.94 -12.37
CA ILE A 353 -14.30 12.65 -13.45
C ILE A 353 -14.99 13.98 -13.68
N SER A 354 -14.26 15.08 -13.55
CA SER A 354 -14.75 16.40 -13.96
C SER A 354 -14.48 16.62 -15.44
N THR A 355 -15.47 17.14 -16.18
CA THR A 355 -15.26 17.56 -17.57
C THR A 355 -14.26 18.72 -17.65
N VAL A 356 -13.51 18.80 -18.75
CA VAL A 356 -12.49 19.84 -18.98
C VAL A 356 -13.20 21.20 -19.14
N PRO A 357 -12.91 22.19 -18.27
CA PRO A 357 -13.57 23.50 -18.34
C PRO A 357 -13.18 24.26 -19.62
N PRO A 358 -13.99 25.25 -20.05
CA PRO A 358 -13.63 26.14 -21.15
C PRO A 358 -12.37 26.96 -20.84
N SER A 359 -11.65 27.36 -21.89
CA SER A 359 -10.55 28.30 -21.83
C SER A 359 -10.60 29.22 -23.05
N SER A 360 -10.50 30.53 -22.81
CA SER A 360 -10.37 31.57 -23.84
C SER A 360 -9.00 32.28 -23.76
N ASN A 361 -8.00 31.60 -23.20
CA ASN A 361 -6.64 32.12 -23.12
C ASN A 361 -6.04 32.28 -24.53
N PRO A 362 -5.64 33.50 -24.95
CA PRO A 362 -5.10 33.76 -26.28
C PRO A 362 -3.73 33.10 -26.53
N ASP A 363 -2.95 32.83 -25.47
CA ASP A 363 -1.62 32.24 -25.56
C ASP A 363 -1.64 30.70 -25.67
N ALA A 364 -2.81 30.09 -25.49
CA ALA A 364 -3.01 28.64 -25.52
C ALA A 364 -4.32 28.27 -26.26
N PRO A 365 -4.47 28.64 -27.55
CA PRO A 365 -5.71 28.43 -28.28
C PRO A 365 -6.02 26.95 -28.48
N LEU A 366 -7.29 26.60 -28.31
CA LEU A 366 -7.79 25.25 -28.56
C LEU A 366 -8.37 25.13 -29.98
N LYS A 367 -8.22 23.95 -30.60
CA LYS A 367 -8.92 23.65 -31.84
C LYS A 367 -10.45 23.63 -31.58
N PRO A 368 -11.27 24.28 -32.42
CA PRO A 368 -12.73 24.24 -32.28
C PRO A 368 -13.25 22.80 -32.19
N GLY A 369 -14.15 22.53 -31.24
CA GLY A 369 -14.76 21.20 -31.04
C GLY A 369 -13.88 20.18 -30.30
N ALA A 370 -12.58 20.44 -30.10
CA ALA A 370 -11.69 19.43 -29.51
C ALA A 370 -11.98 19.19 -28.02
N ARG A 371 -12.37 20.24 -27.29
CA ARG A 371 -12.75 20.16 -25.88
C ARG A 371 -14.09 19.45 -25.71
N GLU A 372 -15.04 19.77 -26.57
CA GLU A 372 -16.36 19.12 -26.62
C GLU A 372 -16.20 17.63 -26.90
N ALA A 373 -15.33 17.26 -27.85
CA ALA A 373 -15.03 15.86 -28.15
C ALA A 373 -14.47 15.10 -26.94
N VAL A 374 -13.52 15.69 -26.19
CA VAL A 374 -13.03 15.10 -24.93
C VAL A 374 -14.18 14.94 -23.93
N ASN A 375 -14.93 16.02 -23.67
CA ASN A 375 -15.97 16.03 -22.65
C ASN A 375 -17.12 15.05 -22.94
N GLU A 376 -17.55 14.91 -24.18
CA GLU A 376 -18.55 13.92 -24.58
C GLU A 376 -18.02 12.50 -24.43
N GLY A 377 -16.75 12.26 -24.75
CA GLY A 377 -16.08 10.98 -24.49
C GLY A 377 -16.03 10.64 -23.00
N LEU A 378 -15.70 11.61 -22.14
CA LEU A 378 -15.68 11.44 -20.69
C LEU A 378 -17.08 11.14 -20.14
N LYS A 379 -18.11 11.87 -20.59
CA LYS A 379 -19.52 11.67 -20.19
C LYS A 379 -20.08 10.29 -20.56
N ALA A 380 -19.50 9.62 -21.55
CA ALA A 380 -19.90 8.26 -21.94
C ALA A 380 -19.31 7.17 -21.04
N LEU A 381 -18.27 7.45 -20.25
CA LEU A 381 -17.56 6.45 -19.43
C LEU A 381 -18.42 5.74 -18.35
N PRO A 382 -19.39 6.38 -17.68
CA PRO A 382 -20.26 5.70 -16.71
C PRO A 382 -21.06 4.52 -17.29
N ALA A 383 -21.30 4.51 -18.61
CA ALA A 383 -21.95 3.37 -19.27
C ALA A 383 -21.02 2.14 -19.38
N LYS A 384 -19.70 2.34 -19.36
CA LYS A 384 -18.68 1.28 -19.41
C LYS A 384 -18.24 0.85 -18.01
N TYR A 385 -18.18 1.78 -17.05
CA TYR A 385 -17.60 1.56 -15.73
C TYR A 385 -18.58 1.99 -14.63
N LYS A 386 -19.11 1.00 -13.89
CA LYS A 386 -20.16 1.22 -12.87
C LYS A 386 -19.73 2.10 -11.69
N ASN A 387 -18.44 2.14 -11.38
CA ASN A 387 -17.87 2.94 -10.30
C ASN A 387 -17.38 4.33 -10.76
N VAL A 388 -17.61 4.69 -12.03
CA VAL A 388 -17.26 6.01 -12.57
C VAL A 388 -18.48 6.93 -12.53
N VAL A 389 -18.30 8.13 -11.98
CA VAL A 389 -19.27 9.21 -11.99
C VAL A 389 -18.67 10.40 -12.72
N VAL A 390 -19.43 11.03 -13.62
CA VAL A 390 -18.98 12.24 -14.31
C VAL A 390 -19.72 13.45 -13.74
N TYR A 391 -18.94 14.47 -13.36
CA TYR A 391 -19.44 15.78 -12.97
C TYR A 391 -19.16 16.77 -14.11
N ASP A 392 -20.22 17.35 -14.69
CA ASP A 392 -20.08 18.26 -15.83
C ASP A 392 -19.67 19.67 -15.39
N PHE A 393 -18.45 19.80 -14.86
CA PHE A 393 -17.89 21.07 -14.41
C PHE A 393 -17.80 22.11 -15.54
N SER A 394 -17.59 21.66 -16.78
CA SER A 394 -17.64 22.52 -17.95
C SER A 394 -18.97 23.26 -18.07
N ALA A 395 -20.10 22.62 -17.77
CA ALA A 395 -21.41 23.28 -17.87
C ALA A 395 -21.54 24.39 -16.83
N ASP A 396 -21.06 24.15 -15.60
CA ASP A 396 -21.04 25.14 -14.52
C ASP A 396 -20.08 26.32 -14.80
N CYS A 397 -19.19 26.18 -15.78
CA CYS A 397 -18.25 27.23 -16.21
C CYS A 397 -18.76 28.10 -17.36
N MET A 398 -19.98 27.87 -17.86
CA MET A 398 -20.57 28.66 -18.93
C MET A 398 -21.48 29.77 -18.38
N ASP A 399 -21.57 30.88 -19.09
CA ASP A 399 -22.58 31.92 -18.85
C ASP A 399 -23.89 31.62 -19.60
N ALA A 400 -24.86 32.54 -19.49
CA ALA A 400 -26.18 32.39 -20.08
C ALA A 400 -26.16 32.35 -21.63
N ASP A 401 -25.11 32.87 -22.25
CA ASP A 401 -24.90 32.90 -23.70
C ASP A 401 -24.07 31.71 -24.20
N GLY A 402 -23.72 30.78 -23.29
CA GLY A 402 -22.89 29.61 -23.59
C GLY A 402 -21.41 29.93 -23.79
N GLN A 403 -20.95 31.12 -23.39
CA GLN A 403 -19.54 31.50 -23.39
C GLN A 403 -18.89 31.17 -22.04
N GLN A 404 -17.56 31.24 -21.98
CA GLN A 404 -16.84 31.07 -20.71
C GLN A 404 -17.24 32.17 -19.72
N ASN A 405 -17.76 31.78 -18.56
CA ASN A 405 -18.03 32.71 -17.47
C ASN A 405 -16.72 33.18 -16.82
N LEU A 406 -16.18 34.30 -17.31
CA LEU A 406 -14.87 34.83 -16.90
C LEU A 406 -14.79 35.15 -15.39
N ALA A 407 -15.90 35.35 -14.69
CA ALA A 407 -15.90 35.58 -13.23
C ALA A 407 -15.42 34.36 -12.43
N LEU A 408 -15.46 33.17 -13.03
CA LEU A 408 -15.01 31.92 -12.41
C LEU A 408 -13.52 31.62 -12.65
N PHE A 409 -12.84 32.40 -13.49
CA PHE A 409 -11.47 32.16 -13.91
C PHE A 409 -10.53 33.28 -13.45
N SER A 410 -9.24 32.96 -13.44
CA SER A 410 -8.17 33.93 -13.25
C SER A 410 -8.04 34.84 -14.47
N ALA A 411 -7.22 35.90 -14.36
CA ALA A 411 -7.04 36.89 -15.42
C ALA A 411 -6.55 36.30 -16.75
N ASP A 412 -5.87 35.15 -16.71
CA ASP A 412 -5.41 34.42 -17.89
C ASP A 412 -6.51 33.65 -18.63
N ARG A 413 -7.73 33.60 -18.09
CA ARG A 413 -8.91 32.93 -18.67
C ARG A 413 -8.72 31.43 -18.90
N LEU A 414 -7.74 30.82 -18.23
CA LEU A 414 -7.42 29.39 -18.29
C LEU A 414 -7.57 28.76 -16.90
N HIS A 415 -6.94 29.35 -15.88
CA HIS A 415 -6.93 28.80 -14.53
C HIS A 415 -8.19 29.19 -13.76
N ILE A 416 -8.68 28.30 -12.91
CA ILE A 416 -9.85 28.53 -12.07
C ILE A 416 -9.52 29.61 -11.03
N GLY A 417 -10.41 30.61 -10.89
CA GLY A 417 -10.32 31.64 -9.88
C GLY A 417 -11.01 31.24 -8.57
N PRO A 418 -10.93 32.06 -7.51
CA PRO A 418 -11.53 31.74 -6.21
C PRO A 418 -13.03 31.40 -6.27
N GLU A 419 -13.83 32.14 -7.05
CA GLU A 419 -15.27 31.85 -7.22
C GLU A 419 -15.52 30.56 -7.99
N GLY A 420 -14.68 30.25 -8.99
CA GLY A 420 -14.75 28.99 -9.72
C GLY A 420 -14.48 27.77 -8.83
N TYR A 421 -13.50 27.86 -7.91
CA TYR A 421 -13.26 26.79 -6.94
C TYR A 421 -14.42 26.60 -5.96
N LYS A 422 -15.13 27.67 -5.59
CA LYS A 422 -16.37 27.56 -4.78
C LYS A 422 -17.46 26.84 -5.55
N VAL A 423 -17.63 27.13 -6.85
CA VAL A 423 -18.59 26.42 -7.72
C VAL A 423 -18.21 24.95 -7.85
N TRP A 424 -16.95 24.65 -8.19
CA TRP A 424 -16.45 23.29 -8.34
C TRP A 424 -16.61 22.48 -7.06
N GLY A 425 -16.19 23.04 -5.92
CA GLY A 425 -16.34 22.42 -4.60
C GLY A 425 -17.79 22.11 -4.25
N ARG A 426 -18.73 23.04 -4.44
CA ARG A 426 -20.15 22.77 -4.20
C ARG A 426 -20.70 21.65 -5.09
N GLY A 427 -20.30 21.61 -6.36
CA GLY A 427 -20.73 20.55 -7.28
C GLY A 427 -20.20 19.18 -6.89
N LEU A 428 -18.89 19.07 -6.60
CA LEU A 428 -18.26 17.83 -6.16
C LEU A 428 -18.79 17.36 -4.79
N ARG A 429 -19.12 18.27 -3.86
CA ARG A 429 -19.78 17.91 -2.60
C ARG A 429 -21.13 17.22 -2.83
N LYS A 430 -21.97 17.74 -3.73
CA LYS A 430 -23.25 17.09 -4.07
C LYS A 430 -23.06 15.71 -4.68
N VAL A 431 -21.99 15.50 -5.45
CA VAL A 431 -21.62 14.19 -5.97
C VAL A 431 -21.20 13.26 -4.83
N LEU A 432 -20.36 13.75 -3.93
CA LEU A 432 -19.89 13.01 -2.77
C LEU A 432 -21.03 12.60 -1.82
N GLU A 433 -21.96 13.50 -1.53
CA GLU A 433 -23.18 13.22 -0.73
C GLU A 433 -24.01 12.08 -1.32
N LYS A 434 -24.11 12.00 -2.66
CA LYS A 434 -24.82 10.89 -3.33
C LYS A 434 -24.05 9.57 -3.25
N ILE A 435 -22.72 9.63 -3.35
CA ILE A 435 -21.85 8.45 -3.24
C ILE A 435 -21.86 7.90 -1.80
N LEU A 436 -21.92 8.78 -0.81
CA LEU A 436 -21.84 8.44 0.62
C LEU A 436 -23.20 8.42 1.33
N ALA A 437 -24.30 8.37 0.58
CA ALA A 437 -25.63 8.28 1.18
C ALA A 437 -25.73 6.99 2.05
N PRO A 438 -26.23 7.08 3.30
CA PRO A 438 -26.36 5.93 4.18
C PRO A 438 -27.17 4.81 3.53
N THR A 439 -26.72 3.58 3.74
CA THR A 439 -27.46 2.37 3.37
C THR A 439 -28.29 1.87 4.56
N GLY A 440 -29.52 1.45 4.31
CA GLY A 440 -30.37 0.81 5.32
C GLY A 440 -31.30 1.74 6.11
N ASN A 441 -31.83 1.21 7.22
CA ASN A 441 -32.79 1.88 8.09
C ASN A 441 -32.03 2.65 9.19
N THR A 442 -31.49 3.82 8.85
CA THR A 442 -30.71 4.65 9.76
C THR A 442 -31.62 5.70 10.43
N PRO A 443 -31.88 5.60 11.74
CA PRO A 443 -32.71 6.58 12.44
C PRO A 443 -31.91 7.84 12.79
N PRO A 444 -32.51 9.04 12.74
CA PRO A 444 -31.83 10.30 13.05
C PRO A 444 -31.75 10.54 14.56
N ARG A 445 -31.08 9.66 15.31
CA ARG A 445 -30.97 9.74 16.78
C ARG A 445 -29.52 9.66 17.28
N LYS A 446 -29.28 10.24 18.45
CA LYS A 446 -28.01 10.15 19.19
C LYS A 446 -28.23 9.58 20.59
N ILE A 447 -27.21 8.90 21.13
CA ILE A 447 -27.21 8.44 22.51
C ILE A 447 -26.95 9.64 23.46
N ASP A 448 -27.70 9.70 24.55
CA ASP A 448 -27.49 10.67 25.64
C ASP A 448 -27.12 9.89 26.90
N LEU A 449 -25.82 9.73 27.15
CA LEU A 449 -25.29 8.96 28.27
C LEU A 449 -25.67 9.55 29.65
N SER A 450 -26.13 10.81 29.74
CA SER A 450 -26.59 11.37 31.01
C SER A 450 -27.86 10.70 31.55
N LYS A 451 -28.59 9.98 30.67
CA LYS A 451 -29.77 9.18 31.01
C LYS A 451 -29.44 7.73 31.35
N PHE A 452 -28.15 7.37 31.37
CA PHE A 452 -27.65 6.03 31.61
C PHE A 452 -26.74 5.97 32.84
N GLU A 453 -26.84 4.88 33.58
CA GLU A 453 -25.99 4.56 34.72
C GLU A 453 -24.86 3.64 34.27
N LEU A 454 -23.60 4.02 34.44
CA LEU A 454 -22.45 3.16 34.18
C LEU A 454 -22.41 2.03 35.23
N ILE A 455 -22.44 0.77 34.78
CA ILE A 455 -22.51 -0.42 35.67
C ILE A 455 -21.28 -1.32 35.60
N TRP A 456 -20.50 -1.22 34.52
CA TRP A 456 -19.26 -1.97 34.37
C TRP A 456 -18.36 -1.28 33.36
N GLN A 457 -17.04 -1.34 33.57
CA GLN A 457 -16.07 -0.80 32.63
C GLN A 457 -14.72 -1.52 32.71
N ASP A 458 -13.97 -1.39 31.63
CA ASP A 458 -12.52 -1.47 31.66
C ASP A 458 -11.91 -0.29 30.91
N GLU A 459 -11.05 0.45 31.60
CA GLU A 459 -10.32 1.62 31.08
C GLU A 459 -8.87 1.25 30.74
N PHE A 460 -8.46 0.01 30.96
CA PHE A 460 -7.12 -0.49 30.64
C PHE A 460 -5.95 0.32 31.26
N ASP A 461 -6.18 0.99 32.39
CA ASP A 461 -5.18 1.80 33.12
C ASP A 461 -4.01 1.00 33.74
N GLY A 462 -4.08 -0.33 33.69
CA GLY A 462 -3.05 -1.22 34.24
C GLY A 462 -1.81 -1.37 33.36
N ASN A 463 -0.92 -2.29 33.75
CA ASN A 463 0.24 -2.72 32.94
C ASN A 463 0.07 -4.13 32.35
N GLU A 464 -1.07 -4.76 32.61
CA GLU A 464 -1.46 -6.07 32.11
C GLU A 464 -2.98 -6.16 32.02
N LEU A 465 -3.49 -7.11 31.24
CA LEU A 465 -4.92 -7.33 31.11
C LEU A 465 -5.48 -7.92 32.41
N ASP A 466 -6.54 -7.32 32.96
CA ASP A 466 -7.19 -7.79 34.18
C ASP A 466 -7.84 -9.17 33.96
N SER A 467 -7.16 -10.22 34.41
CA SER A 467 -7.63 -11.61 34.29
C SER A 467 -8.88 -11.94 35.12
N THR A 468 -9.31 -11.05 36.01
CA THR A 468 -10.60 -11.17 36.71
C THR A 468 -11.76 -10.74 35.81
N LYS A 469 -11.50 -9.90 34.80
CA LYS A 469 -12.46 -9.45 33.80
C LYS A 469 -12.37 -10.23 32.50
N TRP A 470 -11.16 -10.62 32.08
CA TRP A 470 -10.90 -11.13 30.73
C TRP A 470 -10.25 -12.51 30.69
N ASP A 471 -10.69 -13.31 29.72
CA ASP A 471 -10.05 -14.54 29.24
C ASP A 471 -9.36 -14.29 27.88
N MET A 472 -8.21 -14.92 27.67
CA MET A 472 -7.40 -14.84 26.45
C MET A 472 -7.20 -16.24 25.85
N PRO A 473 -8.17 -16.75 25.07
CA PRO A 473 -8.11 -18.10 24.56
C PRO A 473 -7.00 -18.30 23.53
N ILE A 474 -6.28 -19.43 23.63
CA ILE A 474 -5.46 -19.95 22.53
C ILE A 474 -6.39 -20.70 21.58
N HIS A 475 -6.51 -20.22 20.34
CA HIS A 475 -7.50 -20.72 19.41
C HIS A 475 -7.02 -20.64 17.96
N ILE A 476 -7.53 -21.51 17.08
CA ILE A 476 -7.31 -21.40 15.63
C ILE A 476 -8.66 -21.03 15.00
N ARG A 477 -8.83 -19.78 14.64
CA ARG A 477 -10.04 -19.27 13.99
C ARG A 477 -10.07 -19.71 12.53
N GLN A 478 -11.17 -20.35 12.14
CA GLN A 478 -11.50 -20.76 10.76
C GLN A 478 -10.33 -21.46 10.03
N GLY A 479 -9.46 -22.16 10.78
CA GLY A 479 -8.37 -22.97 10.23
C GLY A 479 -7.07 -22.25 9.86
N SER A 480 -6.98 -20.91 9.92
CA SER A 480 -5.80 -20.18 9.41
C SER A 480 -5.34 -18.93 10.17
N SER A 481 -6.10 -18.44 11.17
CA SER A 481 -5.66 -17.34 12.06
C SER A 481 -5.47 -17.87 13.48
N ARG A 482 -4.26 -17.75 14.05
CA ARG A 482 -3.94 -18.28 15.39
C ARG A 482 -4.04 -17.17 16.43
N TRP A 483 -4.84 -17.42 17.46
CA TRP A 483 -4.96 -16.56 18.63
C TRP A 483 -4.00 -17.01 19.72
N HIS A 484 -3.26 -16.06 20.29
CA HIS A 484 -2.37 -16.32 21.41
C HIS A 484 -2.25 -15.09 22.33
N PRO A 485 -2.28 -15.26 23.68
CA PRO A 485 -2.18 -14.15 24.64
C PRO A 485 -0.99 -13.20 24.44
N ARG A 486 0.12 -13.70 23.89
CA ARG A 486 1.33 -12.91 23.58
C ARG A 486 1.11 -11.72 22.64
N TYR A 487 0.00 -11.69 21.91
CA TYR A 487 -0.36 -10.60 21.00
C TYR A 487 -1.31 -9.60 21.64
N VAL A 488 -1.58 -9.75 22.94
CA VAL A 488 -2.34 -8.82 23.77
C VAL A 488 -1.38 -8.12 24.74
N SER A 489 -1.51 -6.81 24.85
CA SER A 489 -0.80 -6.02 25.86
C SER A 489 -1.69 -4.88 26.35
N VAL A 490 -1.49 -4.47 27.60
CA VAL A 490 -2.11 -3.29 28.18
C VAL A 490 -1.00 -2.37 28.68
N ALA A 491 -1.01 -1.12 28.26
CA ALA A 491 -0.09 -0.09 28.69
C ALA A 491 -0.66 1.29 28.40
N ASP A 492 -0.30 2.29 29.19
CA ASP A 492 -0.63 3.70 28.96
C ASP A 492 -2.14 3.99 28.79
N GLY A 493 -3.00 3.23 29.50
CA GLY A 493 -4.46 3.38 29.41
C GLY A 493 -5.07 2.72 28.17
N GLU A 494 -4.33 1.89 27.44
CA GLU A 494 -4.79 1.27 26.20
C GLU A 494 -4.59 -0.25 26.22
N LEU A 495 -5.60 -0.97 25.72
CA LEU A 495 -5.46 -2.34 25.26
C LEU A 495 -4.97 -2.35 23.81
N THR A 496 -3.94 -3.14 23.52
CA THR A 496 -3.49 -3.42 22.15
C THR A 496 -3.65 -4.91 21.83
N ILE A 497 -4.29 -5.21 20.69
CA ILE A 497 -4.32 -6.54 20.06
C ILE A 497 -3.57 -6.45 18.73
N ARG A 498 -2.41 -7.10 18.67
CA ARG A 498 -1.54 -7.11 17.48
C ARG A 498 -1.97 -8.18 16.48
N VAL A 499 -1.84 -7.88 15.20
CA VAL A 499 -1.90 -8.86 14.11
C VAL A 499 -0.55 -8.91 13.44
N VAL A 500 0.05 -10.10 13.35
CA VAL A 500 1.42 -10.29 12.88
C VAL A 500 1.42 -11.31 11.74
N LYS A 501 1.97 -10.92 10.59
CA LYS A 501 2.18 -11.82 9.45
C LYS A 501 3.21 -12.89 9.83
N THR A 502 2.95 -14.12 9.41
CA THR A 502 3.87 -15.24 9.65
C THR A 502 4.35 -15.84 8.33
N ASP A 503 5.49 -16.53 8.39
CA ASP A 503 6.04 -17.29 7.28
C ASP A 503 5.33 -18.64 7.08
N ASP A 504 4.38 -19.00 7.95
CA ASP A 504 3.62 -20.25 7.85
C ASP A 504 2.53 -20.12 6.77
N PRO A 505 2.60 -20.90 5.68
CA PRO A 505 1.66 -20.77 4.56
C PRO A 505 0.22 -21.19 4.94
N LYS A 506 0.08 -22.00 6.01
CA LYS A 506 -1.21 -22.39 6.57
C LYS A 506 -1.72 -21.34 7.56
N TYR A 507 -0.84 -20.89 8.46
CA TYR A 507 -1.17 -19.93 9.51
C TYR A 507 -0.59 -18.55 9.19
N ARG A 508 -1.16 -17.90 8.18
CA ARG A 508 -0.58 -16.70 7.55
C ARG A 508 -0.46 -15.50 8.48
N TYR A 509 -1.30 -15.43 9.50
CA TYR A 509 -1.28 -14.39 10.52
C TYR A 509 -1.54 -14.97 11.90
N ASP A 510 -0.85 -14.39 12.88
CA ASP A 510 -1.14 -14.55 14.29
C ASP A 510 -1.81 -13.29 14.84
N SER A 511 -2.69 -13.47 15.80
CA SER A 511 -3.42 -12.39 16.46
C SER A 511 -3.89 -12.81 17.86
N ALA A 512 -4.90 -12.15 18.41
CA ALA A 512 -5.63 -12.58 19.58
C ALA A 512 -7.08 -12.08 19.59
N GLY A 513 -7.82 -12.54 20.59
CA GLY A 513 -9.09 -11.96 21.01
C GLY A 513 -9.25 -12.16 22.51
N ILE A 514 -10.04 -11.28 23.12
CA ILE A 514 -10.35 -11.29 24.55
C ILE A 514 -11.85 -11.44 24.75
N ARG A 515 -12.26 -11.99 25.89
CA ARG A 515 -13.68 -12.15 26.24
C ARG A 515 -13.93 -12.15 27.73
N THR A 516 -15.11 -11.71 28.15
CA THR A 516 -15.52 -11.74 29.57
C THR A 516 -16.12 -13.10 29.97
N SER A 517 -15.62 -14.20 29.41
CA SER A 517 -16.11 -15.57 29.66
C SER A 517 -15.03 -16.62 29.43
N LYS A 518 -14.96 -17.64 30.30
CA LYS A 518 -14.10 -18.81 30.11
C LYS A 518 -14.84 -19.93 29.37
N GLY A 519 -15.19 -19.68 28.10
CA GLY A 519 -15.91 -20.61 27.25
C GLY A 519 -17.29 -20.09 26.84
N TYR A 520 -18.20 -21.01 26.51
CA TYR A 520 -19.56 -20.66 26.09
C TYR A 520 -20.61 -20.85 27.18
N ASP A 521 -20.29 -21.67 28.19
CA ASP A 521 -21.21 -21.97 29.29
C ASP A 521 -21.44 -20.73 30.17
N PRO A 522 -22.69 -20.30 30.40
CA PRO A 522 -23.03 -19.20 31.29
C PRO A 522 -22.43 -19.28 32.68
N GLU A 523 -22.18 -20.48 33.21
CA GLU A 523 -21.54 -20.66 34.52
C GLU A 523 -20.09 -20.16 34.56
N ASN A 524 -19.45 -19.99 33.39
CA ASN A 524 -18.07 -19.56 33.26
C ASN A 524 -17.92 -18.07 32.87
N TYR A 525 -19.00 -17.29 32.92
CA TYR A 525 -18.95 -15.87 32.60
C TYR A 525 -18.22 -15.11 33.71
N LEU A 526 -17.20 -14.33 33.34
CA LEU A 526 -16.52 -13.39 34.23
C LEU A 526 -17.35 -12.11 34.37
N PHE A 527 -17.96 -11.69 33.27
CA PHE A 527 -18.97 -10.64 33.24
C PHE A 527 -19.97 -10.90 32.10
N SER A 528 -21.24 -10.65 32.39
CA SER A 528 -22.31 -10.61 31.39
C SER A 528 -23.38 -9.63 31.83
N TYR A 529 -24.13 -9.10 30.89
CA TYR A 529 -25.22 -8.17 31.17
C TYR A 529 -26.39 -8.38 30.22
N LYS A 530 -27.56 -7.90 30.61
CA LYS A 530 -28.77 -7.93 29.80
C LYS A 530 -29.38 -6.54 29.76
N TYR A 531 -29.65 -6.09 28.55
CA TYR A 531 -30.26 -4.80 28.22
C TYR A 531 -29.45 -3.57 28.66
N GLY A 532 -29.74 -2.44 28.03
CA GLY A 532 -29.02 -1.19 28.22
C GLY A 532 -28.11 -0.88 27.05
N TYR A 533 -27.06 -0.10 27.31
CA TYR A 533 -26.11 0.36 26.31
C TYR A 533 -24.71 -0.17 26.58
N ILE A 534 -23.99 -0.57 25.55
CA ILE A 534 -22.55 -0.86 25.60
C ILE A 534 -21.85 -0.07 24.52
N GLU A 535 -20.63 0.38 24.80
CA GLU A 535 -19.73 0.92 23.79
C GLU A 535 -18.28 0.48 24.04
N ALA A 536 -17.52 0.41 22.95
CA ALA A 536 -16.07 0.34 22.98
C ALA A 536 -15.51 1.54 22.18
N ARG A 537 -14.48 2.19 22.74
CA ARG A 537 -13.74 3.23 22.02
C ARG A 537 -12.50 2.60 21.42
N LEU A 538 -12.51 2.42 20.10
CA LEU A 538 -11.54 1.63 19.36
C LEU A 538 -10.85 2.47 18.28
N LYS A 539 -9.57 2.21 18.08
CA LYS A 539 -8.81 2.60 16.91
C LYS A 539 -8.52 1.34 16.09
N LEU A 540 -9.10 1.29 14.89
CA LEU A 540 -8.98 0.15 13.99
C LEU A 540 -7.54 0.03 13.43
N PRO A 541 -7.14 -1.16 12.94
CA PRO A 541 -5.90 -1.30 12.17
C PRO A 541 -5.82 -0.29 11.02
N VAL A 542 -4.65 0.27 10.76
CA VAL A 542 -4.46 1.27 9.70
C VAL A 542 -4.85 0.71 8.34
N HIS A 543 -4.58 -0.58 8.13
CA HIS A 543 -4.87 -1.30 6.90
C HIS A 543 -6.18 -2.08 6.98
N VAL A 544 -7.15 -1.70 7.84
CA VAL A 544 -8.39 -2.46 8.05
C VAL A 544 -9.14 -2.80 6.76
N ARG A 545 -9.03 -1.94 5.73
CA ARG A 545 -9.60 -2.16 4.38
C ARG A 545 -8.97 -3.31 3.60
N SER A 546 -7.83 -3.81 4.03
CA SER A 546 -7.14 -4.97 3.44
C SER A 546 -7.73 -6.28 3.97
N ASP A 547 -9.05 -6.35 4.18
CA ASP A 547 -9.77 -7.49 4.75
C ASP A 547 -9.33 -7.90 6.17
N TYR A 548 -9.06 -6.95 7.07
CA TYR A 548 -9.04 -7.31 8.50
C TYR A 548 -10.47 -7.56 8.98
N TRP A 549 -10.65 -8.58 9.80
CA TRP A 549 -11.90 -8.82 10.52
C TRP A 549 -11.71 -8.42 11.98
N VAL A 550 -11.93 -7.14 12.28
CA VAL A 550 -12.15 -6.65 13.64
C VAL A 550 -13.57 -7.01 14.05
N GLY A 551 -13.71 -7.54 15.25
CA GLY A 551 -14.98 -7.97 15.80
C GLY A 551 -15.19 -7.46 17.21
N PHE A 552 -16.27 -6.71 17.42
CA PHE A 552 -16.79 -6.38 18.75
C PHE A 552 -18.18 -6.99 18.88
N TRP A 553 -18.30 -7.99 19.75
CA TRP A 553 -19.43 -8.89 19.77
C TRP A 553 -19.97 -9.10 21.18
N LEU A 554 -21.25 -9.44 21.23
CA LEU A 554 -21.88 -10.01 22.41
C LEU A 554 -22.34 -11.42 22.09
N ILE A 555 -22.11 -12.35 23.02
CA ILE A 555 -22.59 -13.71 22.89
C ILE A 555 -23.58 -13.97 24.01
N ALA A 556 -24.87 -14.09 23.67
CA ALA A 556 -25.97 -14.22 24.61
C ALA A 556 -26.56 -15.63 24.61
N GLY A 557 -26.77 -16.19 25.81
CA GLY A 557 -27.44 -17.49 25.97
C GLY A 557 -26.74 -18.66 25.26
N ASP A 558 -27.52 -19.68 24.88
CA ASP A 558 -27.01 -20.94 24.33
C ASP A 558 -26.83 -20.89 22.79
N VAL A 559 -25.96 -20.00 22.31
CA VAL A 559 -25.53 -19.93 20.88
C VAL A 559 -24.61 -21.10 20.51
N VAL A 560 -24.37 -22.03 21.43
CA VAL A 560 -23.51 -23.19 21.21
C VAL A 560 -24.08 -24.07 20.08
N PRO A 561 -23.23 -24.65 19.21
CA PRO A 561 -23.67 -25.54 18.15
C PRO A 561 -24.64 -26.63 18.64
N GLY A 562 -25.86 -26.63 18.08
CA GLY A 562 -26.78 -27.78 18.16
C GLY A 562 -27.94 -27.68 19.15
N ARG A 563 -28.24 -26.52 19.77
CA ARG A 563 -29.24 -26.46 20.85
C ARG A 563 -30.47 -25.57 20.63
N ASN A 564 -30.40 -24.37 20.04
CA ASN A 564 -31.59 -23.49 19.91
C ASN A 564 -31.58 -22.57 18.66
N ASP A 565 -32.70 -22.47 17.97
CA ASP A 565 -32.93 -21.59 16.81
C ASP A 565 -33.83 -20.37 17.11
N ASP A 566 -34.24 -20.17 18.35
CA ASP A 566 -34.95 -18.96 18.81
C ASP A 566 -33.96 -17.87 19.24
N THR A 567 -33.94 -16.75 18.51
CA THR A 567 -33.10 -15.58 18.81
C THR A 567 -33.38 -15.00 20.20
N ARG A 568 -34.58 -15.19 20.76
CA ARG A 568 -34.90 -14.74 22.12
C ARG A 568 -34.12 -15.49 23.19
N ILE A 569 -33.60 -16.68 22.88
CA ILE A 569 -32.89 -17.55 23.81
C ILE A 569 -31.38 -17.48 23.59
N GLY A 570 -30.91 -17.50 22.35
CA GLY A 570 -29.48 -17.43 22.04
C GLY A 570 -29.23 -16.56 20.81
N THR A 571 -28.38 -15.55 20.94
CA THR A 571 -27.95 -14.72 19.80
C THR A 571 -26.50 -14.27 19.99
N GLU A 572 -25.68 -14.43 18.96
CA GLU A 572 -24.47 -13.61 18.81
C GLU A 572 -24.86 -12.31 18.12
N ILE A 573 -24.49 -11.20 18.75
CA ILE A 573 -24.81 -9.84 18.33
C ILE A 573 -23.49 -9.16 18.00
N ASP A 574 -23.24 -8.98 16.72
CA ASP A 574 -22.03 -8.33 16.24
C ASP A 574 -22.27 -6.82 16.17
N ILE A 575 -21.70 -6.10 17.12
CA ILE A 575 -21.80 -4.64 17.22
C ILE A 575 -20.93 -4.00 16.14
N LEU A 576 -19.77 -4.58 15.85
CA LEU A 576 -18.85 -4.16 14.78
C LEU A 576 -18.27 -5.40 14.11
N GLU A 577 -18.42 -5.47 12.79
CA GLU A 577 -17.63 -6.33 11.92
C GLU A 577 -17.07 -5.52 10.74
N THR A 578 -15.75 -5.56 10.55
CA THR A 578 -15.08 -4.80 9.48
C THR A 578 -14.99 -5.54 8.14
N PHE A 579 -15.76 -6.61 7.97
CA PHE A 579 -15.73 -7.48 6.78
C PHE A 579 -15.92 -6.71 5.45
N ASP A 580 -16.69 -5.62 5.48
CA ASP A 580 -17.02 -4.81 4.30
C ASP A 580 -16.26 -3.47 4.23
N MET A 581 -15.31 -3.21 5.13
CA MET A 581 -14.63 -1.89 5.25
C MET A 581 -13.87 -1.48 3.98
N TRP A 582 -13.47 -2.46 3.18
CA TRP A 582 -12.89 -2.26 1.85
C TRP A 582 -13.81 -1.43 0.92
N ASN A 583 -15.13 -1.54 1.10
CA ASN A 583 -16.18 -0.85 0.36
C ASN A 583 -16.58 0.47 1.04
N LEU A 584 -15.72 1.49 0.92
CA LEU A 584 -15.96 2.85 1.44
C LEU A 584 -16.25 2.92 2.95
N GLY A 585 -15.56 2.10 3.74
CA GLY A 585 -15.79 2.04 5.18
C GLY A 585 -17.18 1.52 5.54
N SER A 586 -17.85 0.79 4.64
CA SER A 586 -19.07 0.09 5.01
C SER A 586 -18.73 -0.98 6.04
N MET A 587 -19.55 -1.08 7.08
CA MET A 587 -19.37 -2.08 8.11
C MET A 587 -20.67 -2.85 8.28
N LYS A 588 -20.59 -3.96 9.02
CA LYS A 588 -21.74 -4.83 9.19
C LYS A 588 -22.03 -5.03 10.66
N HIS A 589 -23.33 -5.01 10.97
CA HIS A 589 -23.88 -5.47 12.22
C HIS A 589 -24.65 -6.76 11.92
N THR A 590 -24.33 -7.86 12.60
CA THR A 590 -24.94 -9.16 12.30
C THR A 590 -25.53 -9.77 13.54
N LEU A 591 -26.68 -10.42 13.37
CA LEU A 591 -27.30 -11.27 14.38
C LEU A 591 -27.17 -12.71 13.93
N HIS A 592 -26.65 -13.58 14.79
CA HIS A 592 -26.42 -15.00 14.53
C HIS A 592 -27.19 -15.89 15.51
N TRP A 593 -27.83 -16.95 15.00
CA TRP A 593 -28.57 -17.92 15.82
C TRP A 593 -28.58 -19.31 15.17
N GLY A 594 -29.09 -20.32 15.90
CA GLY A 594 -29.03 -21.72 15.47
C GLY A 594 -27.65 -22.37 15.63
N GLY A 595 -26.72 -21.68 16.29
CA GLY A 595 -25.32 -22.06 16.48
C GLY A 595 -24.50 -22.05 15.18
N TYR A 596 -23.23 -22.47 15.23
CA TYR A 596 -22.29 -22.37 14.10
C TYR A 596 -22.28 -23.56 13.14
N GLY A 597 -23.25 -24.47 13.28
CA GLY A 597 -23.33 -25.72 12.51
C GLY A 597 -24.25 -25.63 11.28
N LYS A 598 -24.87 -26.77 10.95
CA LYS A 598 -25.80 -26.93 9.81
C LYS A 598 -26.99 -25.98 9.85
N LYS A 599 -27.47 -25.67 11.05
CA LYS A 599 -28.60 -24.77 11.33
C LYS A 599 -28.20 -23.30 11.52
N HIS A 600 -26.93 -22.94 11.27
CA HIS A 600 -26.47 -21.55 11.38
C HIS A 600 -27.32 -20.63 10.51
N ASN A 601 -27.90 -19.61 11.13
CA ASN A 601 -28.62 -18.55 10.47
C ASN A 601 -28.00 -17.20 10.84
N ALA A 602 -28.22 -16.21 9.98
CA ALA A 602 -27.69 -14.87 10.15
C ALA A 602 -28.63 -13.83 9.54
N GLY A 603 -28.73 -12.68 10.19
CA GLY A 603 -29.37 -11.47 9.67
C GLY A 603 -28.37 -10.32 9.74
N GLY A 604 -27.91 -9.84 8.58
CA GLY A 604 -26.91 -8.78 8.49
C GLY A 604 -27.51 -7.43 8.12
N TYR A 605 -26.99 -6.38 8.75
CA TYR A 605 -27.32 -5.00 8.54
C TYR A 605 -26.06 -4.24 8.14
N PRO A 606 -25.88 -3.93 6.86
CA PRO A 606 -24.82 -3.02 6.47
C PRO A 606 -25.13 -1.63 7.02
N SER A 607 -24.08 -0.94 7.47
CA SER A 607 -24.09 0.48 7.75
C SER A 607 -22.98 1.16 6.96
N GLY A 608 -23.13 2.47 6.77
CA GLY A 608 -22.23 3.31 5.99
C GLY A 608 -22.74 3.64 4.59
N PRO A 609 -21.90 4.27 3.75
CA PRO A 609 -20.44 4.42 3.90
C PRO A 609 -19.97 5.24 5.12
N HIS A 610 -18.89 4.82 5.78
CA HIS A 610 -18.27 5.50 6.94
C HIS A 610 -16.79 5.78 6.70
N LEU A 611 -16.50 6.80 5.89
CA LEU A 611 -15.13 7.19 5.54
C LEU A 611 -14.34 7.76 6.72
N GLU A 612 -15.04 8.30 7.70
CA GLU A 612 -14.48 8.82 8.95
C GLU A 612 -13.73 7.74 9.72
N LEU A 613 -14.18 6.48 9.69
CA LEU A 613 -13.57 5.37 10.46
C LEU A 613 -12.23 4.88 9.89
N LEU A 614 -11.76 5.50 8.82
CA LEU A 614 -10.53 5.16 8.09
C LEU A 614 -9.42 6.19 8.31
N ASP A 615 -9.64 7.17 9.18
CA ASP A 615 -8.68 8.25 9.45
C ASP A 615 -7.51 7.81 10.36
N GLY A 616 -7.64 6.65 11.01
CA GLY A 616 -6.66 6.11 11.95
C GLY A 616 -6.80 6.69 13.36
N GLU A 617 -7.94 7.30 13.69
CA GLU A 617 -8.26 7.83 15.01
C GLU A 617 -9.19 6.90 15.79
N PHE A 618 -9.49 7.29 17.02
CA PHE A 618 -10.43 6.56 17.88
C PHE A 618 -11.88 6.93 17.56
N HIS A 619 -12.71 5.91 17.41
CA HIS A 619 -14.16 6.03 17.27
C HIS A 619 -14.88 5.18 18.32
N THR A 620 -16.13 5.51 18.62
CA THR A 620 -16.96 4.70 19.53
C THR A 620 -17.92 3.82 18.74
N TYR A 621 -17.99 2.56 19.11
CA TYR A 621 -18.88 1.56 18.52
C TYR A 621 -19.77 1.01 19.62
N GLY A 622 -21.09 1.12 19.47
CA GLY A 622 -22.00 0.77 20.54
C GLY A 622 -23.30 0.13 20.11
N LEU A 623 -23.96 -0.48 21.09
CA LEU A 623 -25.25 -1.12 20.95
C LEU A 623 -26.12 -0.73 22.13
N TYR A 624 -27.30 -0.19 21.84
CA TYR A 624 -28.42 -0.24 22.77
C TYR A 624 -29.30 -1.43 22.44
N TRP A 625 -29.76 -2.13 23.46
CA TRP A 625 -30.65 -3.28 23.29
C TRP A 625 -31.64 -3.41 24.44
N ASP A 626 -32.90 -3.68 24.11
CA ASP A 626 -33.97 -4.04 25.02
C ASP A 626 -34.85 -5.18 24.48
N GLU A 627 -35.97 -5.46 25.13
CA GLU A 627 -36.89 -6.54 24.71
C GLU A 627 -37.57 -6.27 23.35
N GLU A 628 -37.58 -5.03 22.86
CA GLU A 628 -38.26 -4.64 21.62
C GLU A 628 -37.27 -4.51 20.44
N ARG A 629 -36.05 -4.02 20.68
CA ARG A 629 -35.14 -3.62 19.58
C ARG A 629 -33.65 -3.66 19.91
N TYR A 630 -32.86 -3.73 18.84
CA TYR A 630 -31.45 -3.42 18.78
C TYR A 630 -31.25 -2.07 18.07
N VAL A 631 -30.39 -1.21 18.60
CA VAL A 631 -29.98 0.04 17.97
C VAL A 631 -28.46 0.13 18.02
N PHE A 632 -27.83 0.14 16.85
CA PHE A 632 -26.36 0.21 16.70
C PHE A 632 -25.92 1.66 16.55
N PHE A 633 -24.78 2.00 17.15
CA PHE A 633 -24.25 3.35 17.21
C PHE A 633 -22.80 3.41 16.76
N ILE A 634 -22.45 4.50 16.08
CA ILE A 634 -21.08 4.91 15.77
C ILE A 634 -20.95 6.38 16.17
N ASP A 635 -19.94 6.72 16.98
CA ASP A 635 -19.73 8.09 17.49
C ASP A 635 -20.99 8.69 18.12
N GLY A 636 -21.68 7.84 18.89
CA GLY A 636 -22.95 8.14 19.56
C GLY A 636 -24.12 8.41 18.62
N LYS A 637 -24.00 8.26 17.30
CA LYS A 637 -25.08 8.40 16.31
C LYS A 637 -25.61 7.02 15.95
N ALA A 638 -26.92 6.85 15.93
CA ALA A 638 -27.50 5.57 15.49
C ALA A 638 -27.26 5.39 13.99
N VAL A 639 -26.86 4.18 13.62
CA VAL A 639 -26.57 3.80 12.23
C VAL A 639 -27.51 2.72 11.71
N CYS A 640 -28.08 1.92 12.61
CA CYS A 640 -29.04 0.86 12.27
C CYS A 640 -29.98 0.59 13.46
N GLU A 641 -31.26 0.30 13.18
CA GLU A 641 -32.25 -0.14 14.16
C GLU A 641 -33.09 -1.31 13.63
N THR A 642 -33.36 -2.30 14.49
CA THR A 642 -34.21 -3.46 14.15
C THR A 642 -34.84 -4.14 15.37
N ASP A 643 -36.03 -4.71 15.18
CA ASP A 643 -36.70 -5.62 16.13
C ASP A 643 -36.26 -7.10 15.98
N ALA A 644 -35.47 -7.39 14.95
CA ALA A 644 -35.06 -8.71 14.47
C ALA A 644 -36.17 -9.66 13.98
N ILE A 645 -37.44 -9.27 13.98
CA ILE A 645 -38.55 -10.19 13.66
C ILE A 645 -38.52 -10.57 12.18
N GLY A 646 -38.62 -11.86 11.88
CA GLY A 646 -38.72 -12.35 10.50
C GLY A 646 -37.39 -12.43 9.75
N LEU A 647 -36.27 -12.10 10.39
CA LEU A 647 -34.93 -12.13 9.79
C LEU A 647 -34.42 -13.54 9.51
N GLY A 648 -33.45 -13.63 8.59
CA GLY A 648 -32.66 -14.82 8.31
C GLY A 648 -32.99 -15.49 6.98
N GLY A 649 -32.16 -16.47 6.60
CA GLY A 649 -32.40 -17.32 5.44
C GLY A 649 -33.52 -18.33 5.66
N THR A 650 -33.93 -19.01 4.58
CA THR A 650 -34.94 -20.08 4.64
C THR A 650 -34.31 -21.48 4.71
N LYS A 651 -33.02 -21.62 4.38
CA LYS A 651 -32.26 -22.88 4.39
C LYS A 651 -30.83 -22.66 4.89
N GLY A 652 -30.33 -23.58 5.70
CA GLY A 652 -28.96 -23.61 6.22
C GLY A 652 -27.96 -24.17 5.23
N LYS A 653 -26.69 -24.24 5.65
CA LYS A 653 -25.55 -24.61 4.80
C LYS A 653 -25.66 -26.00 4.16
N ASP A 654 -26.43 -26.91 4.76
CA ASP A 654 -26.69 -28.26 4.25
C ASP A 654 -28.11 -28.46 3.70
N GLY A 655 -28.84 -27.36 3.47
CA GLY A 655 -30.23 -27.38 2.99
C GLY A 655 -31.27 -27.59 4.08
N THR A 656 -30.88 -27.73 5.35
CA THR A 656 -31.81 -27.82 6.49
C THR A 656 -32.73 -26.58 6.53
N PRO A 657 -34.06 -26.74 6.64
CA PRO A 657 -34.97 -25.61 6.81
C PRO A 657 -34.64 -24.80 8.07
N LEU A 658 -34.64 -23.47 7.94
CA LEU A 658 -34.39 -22.57 9.06
C LEU A 658 -35.67 -21.85 9.47
N THR A 659 -35.82 -21.61 10.76
CA THR A 659 -36.82 -20.70 11.31
C THR A 659 -36.33 -19.26 11.20
N LYS A 660 -37.27 -18.34 10.96
CA LYS A 660 -36.99 -16.91 11.00
C LYS A 660 -36.78 -16.47 12.45
N SER A 661 -36.00 -15.41 12.63
CA SER A 661 -35.81 -14.80 13.95
C SER A 661 -37.14 -14.37 14.56
N GLN A 662 -37.26 -14.53 15.88
CA GLN A 662 -38.47 -14.30 16.66
C GLN A 662 -38.41 -13.01 17.51
N GLY A 663 -37.40 -12.17 17.25
CA GLY A 663 -37.20 -10.91 17.96
C GLY A 663 -35.87 -10.85 18.71
N THR A 664 -35.74 -9.86 19.59
CA THR A 664 -34.50 -9.61 20.33
C THR A 664 -34.24 -10.66 21.41
N CYS A 665 -32.98 -10.84 21.78
CA CYS A 665 -32.58 -11.80 22.79
C CYS A 665 -33.21 -11.42 24.16
N ARG A 666 -33.24 -12.36 25.10
CA ARG A 666 -33.76 -12.14 26.47
C ARG A 666 -32.83 -12.64 27.56
N ASN A 667 -31.63 -13.07 27.19
CA ASN A 667 -30.62 -13.63 28.10
C ASN A 667 -29.39 -12.73 28.21
N PRO A 668 -28.64 -12.78 29.34
CA PRO A 668 -27.38 -12.05 29.46
C PRO A 668 -26.37 -12.45 28.40
N ALA A 669 -25.53 -11.50 28.00
CA ALA A 669 -24.48 -11.67 27.01
C ALA A 669 -23.10 -11.32 27.58
N TYR A 670 -22.09 -12.12 27.26
CA TYR A 670 -20.70 -11.77 27.54
C TYR A 670 -20.08 -11.01 26.36
N ILE A 671 -19.05 -10.21 26.66
CA ILE A 671 -18.36 -9.36 25.70
C ILE A 671 -17.21 -10.13 25.07
N LYS A 672 -16.98 -9.91 23.78
CA LYS A 672 -15.83 -10.45 23.06
C LYS A 672 -15.28 -9.37 22.12
N LEU A 673 -13.95 -9.22 22.06
CA LEU A 673 -13.25 -8.31 21.16
C LEU A 673 -12.10 -9.05 20.46
N SER A 674 -11.90 -8.86 19.16
CA SER A 674 -10.74 -9.37 18.45
C SER A 674 -10.41 -8.62 17.17
N VAL A 675 -9.29 -9.03 16.58
CA VAL A 675 -8.97 -8.74 15.19
C VAL A 675 -8.33 -9.96 14.52
N GLU A 676 -8.64 -10.21 13.26
CA GLU A 676 -8.08 -11.29 12.46
C GLU A 676 -7.68 -10.83 11.06
N ALA A 677 -6.76 -11.56 10.45
CA ALA A 677 -6.35 -11.42 9.06
C ALA A 677 -6.18 -12.81 8.44
N ALA A 678 -6.90 -13.09 7.35
CA ALA A 678 -6.85 -14.36 6.65
C ALA A 678 -7.63 -14.29 5.31
N PRO A 679 -7.43 -15.27 4.40
CA PRO A 679 -8.19 -15.35 3.14
C PRO A 679 -9.71 -15.26 3.25
N TRP A 680 -10.28 -15.66 4.39
CA TRP A 680 -11.72 -15.67 4.63
C TRP A 680 -12.24 -14.38 5.29
N CYS A 681 -11.38 -13.43 5.62
CA CYS A 681 -11.75 -12.21 6.36
C CYS A 681 -12.43 -11.13 5.50
N GLY A 682 -12.38 -11.24 4.18
CA GLY A 682 -13.07 -10.31 3.30
C GLY A 682 -12.95 -10.71 1.83
N PRO A 683 -13.90 -10.29 0.98
CA PRO A 683 -13.99 -10.71 -0.42
C PRO A 683 -13.08 -9.88 -1.35
N SER A 684 -12.39 -8.85 -0.84
CA SER A 684 -11.58 -7.97 -1.69
C SER A 684 -10.25 -8.62 -2.09
N HIS A 685 -9.78 -9.61 -1.33
CA HIS A 685 -8.48 -10.27 -1.48
C HIS A 685 -7.29 -9.30 -1.38
N LEU A 686 -7.49 -8.12 -0.79
CA LEU A 686 -6.44 -7.11 -0.61
C LEU A 686 -5.40 -7.52 0.45
N TRP A 687 -5.77 -8.43 1.35
CA TRP A 687 -4.93 -8.96 2.43
C TRP A 687 -3.61 -9.62 1.96
N GLU A 688 -3.52 -10.10 0.71
CA GLU A 688 -2.28 -10.73 0.20
C GLU A 688 -1.23 -9.71 -0.23
N LYS A 689 -1.65 -8.53 -0.68
CA LYS A 689 -0.79 -7.54 -1.34
C LYS A 689 -0.47 -6.34 -0.46
N ASN A 690 -1.40 -5.96 0.41
CA ASN A 690 -1.37 -4.67 1.08
C ASN A 690 -1.27 -4.77 2.61
N MET A 691 -1.25 -5.98 3.18
CA MET A 691 -1.10 -6.14 4.63
C MET A 691 0.37 -6.02 5.05
N PRO A 692 0.67 -5.18 6.06
CA PRO A 692 2.01 -5.05 6.59
C PRO A 692 2.45 -6.31 7.33
N VAL A 693 3.73 -6.35 7.71
CA VAL A 693 4.26 -7.40 8.61
C VAL A 693 3.52 -7.39 9.95
N GLU A 694 3.08 -6.22 10.40
CA GLU A 694 2.37 -6.04 11.65
C GLU A 694 1.39 -4.86 11.56
N ASP A 695 0.21 -5.02 12.16
CA ASP A 695 -0.78 -3.97 12.42
C ASP A 695 -1.44 -4.23 13.79
N LYS A 696 -2.31 -3.34 14.26
CA LYS A 696 -2.93 -3.46 15.58
C LYS A 696 -4.33 -2.87 15.67
N LEU A 697 -5.17 -3.51 16.48
CA LEU A 697 -6.39 -2.93 17.04
C LEU A 697 -6.04 -2.36 18.42
N VAL A 698 -6.51 -1.15 18.71
CA VAL A 698 -6.32 -0.51 20.02
C VAL A 698 -7.68 -0.16 20.62
N ALA A 699 -7.86 -0.40 21.92
CA ALA A 699 -9.04 0.01 22.67
C ALA A 699 -8.63 0.93 23.82
N ASP A 700 -9.30 2.07 23.92
CA ASP A 700 -9.18 3.04 25.03
C ASP A 700 -10.04 2.60 26.21
N TYR A 701 -11.30 2.23 25.95
CA TYR A 701 -12.17 1.67 26.98
C TYR A 701 -13.25 0.77 26.41
N ILE A 702 -13.85 -0.03 27.29
CA ILE A 702 -15.14 -0.70 27.07
C ILE A 702 -16.04 -0.40 28.27
N ARG A 703 -17.22 0.15 28.02
CA ARG A 703 -18.16 0.59 29.06
C ARG A 703 -19.56 0.04 28.82
N VAL A 704 -20.21 -0.36 29.90
CA VAL A 704 -21.56 -0.91 29.91
C VAL A 704 -22.42 -0.08 30.84
N TYR A 705 -23.58 0.31 30.34
CA TYR A 705 -24.51 1.19 31.01
C TYR A 705 -25.91 0.59 31.08
N LYS A 706 -26.59 0.83 32.19
CA LYS A 706 -28.00 0.52 32.39
C LYS A 706 -28.84 1.77 32.13
N GLY A 707 -29.92 1.62 31.39
CA GLY A 707 -30.84 2.72 31.08
C GLY A 707 -31.78 2.36 29.94
N THR A 708 -32.63 3.30 29.55
CA THR A 708 -33.58 3.13 28.45
C THR A 708 -33.35 4.19 27.40
N LEU A 709 -33.32 3.78 26.13
CA LEU A 709 -33.26 4.70 25.00
C LEU A 709 -34.67 5.20 24.69
N GLU A 710 -34.85 6.52 24.68
CA GLU A 710 -36.12 7.15 24.32
C GLU A 710 -36.56 6.71 22.91
N LYS A 711 -37.87 6.46 22.76
CA LYS A 711 -38.48 5.96 21.52
C LYS A 711 -38.39 6.96 20.38
#